data_AF-A0A2V7H540-F1
#
_entry.id   AF-A0A2V7H540-F1
#
_cell.length_a   1.000
_cell.length_b   1.000
_cell.length_c   1.000
_cell.angle_alpha   90.00
_cell.angle_beta   90.00
_cell.angle_gamma   90.00
#
_symmetry.space_group_name_H-M   'P 1'
#
loop_
_entity.id
_entity.type
_entity.pdbx_description
1 polymer ?
#
loop_
_entity_poly.entity_id
_entity_poly.type
_entity_poly.pdbx_seq_one_letter_code
_entity_poly.pdbx_strand_id
1 'polypeptide(L)'
;MISCQADVRAGTFDCTTPTAPSGRLSADLVLGGQGTYVALRSSNVSYTSGTATFQADVTVENLTVLPLGTADGSTVTGVKVFFSSGPTVTSGTGTVTVANPDGTGTFTGTSQPYFLYNQILATAQVSAPRTWKWTVPTTVNRFVFQVLVNAASPQPHTVLRWLYDPLVDGTDLSAVWSASAGDVFAVGLGGKILHYNGTSWTAQPSPTTADLAGVWGSSGTDVFAVGTGVILHYDGTSWTVFSYVTLFQSPLSLIGVWGSSGSDVFVVGDVGVILHYDGVTLAQQASPTVNLLAGVWGSSGSDVFAVGEGGTILHYNGTRWSAQPSGTTNFLAGVGGRTGSDVHAVGDGGTILHYNGTSWSVQSSGTASALYNVWGIAASDVFAVGEGGAVLHYNGTSWTAQPTPTANTLIGVWGSAGSDVFAVGEVGTILHDNGAGWSQQASGTANSLYGVWLRSASDLFAVGDGGTVLHFNGTSWTVQPSGTASLLNGVWGSSGSDVFAVGNGGTIQHYNGSGWSAQASGTTVDLAGIWGTSGSDVFAVGTGTILHYNGTSWATHATVTRGGTPVAVYGVWGSSGSDVFVVGDFGLIAHYDGITWTVQTSGTQSALFAVWGSSGGDVFAVGDIGLIAHYDGTSWTMQASGTANALWGVWGPSVSDVFAIGDSGSVLHYDGTSWIAQTSPTLGTLFGASGSSGTQALVVGDFGTVLRGSR
;
A
#
# COMPACT_ATOMS: atom_id res chain seq x y z
N MET A 1 -0.29 -27.31 20.51
CA MET A 1 -0.10 -28.41 21.48
C MET A 1 -0.59 -28.02 22.86
N ILE A 2 -1.20 -28.94 23.60
CA ILE A 2 -1.69 -28.83 24.98
C ILE A 2 -1.22 -30.10 25.70
N SER A 3 -0.80 -30.02 26.97
CA SER A 3 -0.40 -31.19 27.76
C SER A 3 -1.50 -31.53 28.75
N CYS A 4 -1.90 -32.79 28.85
CA CYS A 4 -2.96 -33.23 29.76
C CYS A 4 -2.46 -34.34 30.69
N GLN A 5 -2.93 -34.33 31.93
CA GLN A 5 -2.59 -35.28 32.99
C GLN A 5 -3.86 -35.84 33.60
N ALA A 6 -3.89 -37.15 33.81
CA ALA A 6 -4.96 -37.84 34.52
C ALA A 6 -4.39 -38.51 35.78
N ASP A 7 -4.98 -38.24 36.95
CA ASP A 7 -4.69 -38.96 38.20
C ASP A 7 -5.87 -39.87 38.56
N VAL A 8 -5.63 -41.17 38.39
CA VAL A 8 -6.64 -42.24 38.45
C VAL A 8 -7.17 -42.42 39.87
N ARG A 9 -6.36 -42.07 40.89
CA ARG A 9 -6.74 -42.20 42.31
C ARG A 9 -7.38 -40.95 42.86
N ALA A 10 -6.91 -39.77 42.47
CA ALA A 10 -7.54 -38.51 42.84
C ALA A 10 -8.87 -38.28 42.08
N GLY A 11 -9.07 -38.95 40.95
CA GLY A 11 -10.24 -38.75 40.09
C GLY A 11 -10.19 -37.41 39.36
N THR A 12 -8.98 -36.92 39.03
CA THR A 12 -8.80 -35.64 38.33
C THR A 12 -8.24 -35.83 36.93
N PHE A 13 -8.59 -34.89 36.06
CA PHE A 13 -8.09 -34.75 34.71
C PHE A 13 -7.87 -33.26 34.49
N ASP A 14 -6.68 -32.86 34.06
CA ASP A 14 -6.29 -31.47 33.96
C ASP A 14 -5.43 -31.26 32.70
N CYS A 15 -5.72 -30.21 31.94
CA CYS A 15 -4.95 -29.81 30.76
C CYS A 15 -4.29 -28.45 30.99
N THR A 16 -3.01 -28.33 30.59
CA THR A 16 -2.12 -27.19 30.83
C THR A 16 -1.28 -26.85 29.59
N THR A 17 -0.59 -25.70 29.63
CA THR A 17 0.41 -25.34 28.62
C THR A 17 1.64 -26.26 28.71
N PRO A 18 2.25 -26.69 27.58
CA PRO A 18 3.48 -27.48 27.61
C PRO A 18 4.67 -26.68 28.15
N THR A 19 5.50 -27.32 28.98
CA THR A 19 6.82 -26.78 29.35
C THR A 19 7.84 -27.07 28.24
N ALA A 20 8.23 -26.00 27.52
CA ALA A 20 9.13 -25.95 26.36
C ALA A 20 8.57 -26.51 25.02
N PRO A 21 8.92 -25.90 23.85
CA PRO A 21 8.44 -26.31 22.53
C PRO A 21 9.47 -27.14 21.73
N SER A 22 8.98 -28.02 20.85
CA SER A 22 9.78 -28.61 19.77
C SER A 22 8.90 -29.09 18.60
N GLY A 23 9.30 -28.75 17.36
CA GLY A 23 8.69 -29.24 16.11
C GLY A 23 7.83 -28.23 15.34
N ARG A 24 8.14 -28.04 14.05
CA ARG A 24 7.23 -27.42 13.06
C ARG A 24 6.18 -28.45 12.61
N LEU A 25 4.96 -28.00 12.32
CA LEU A 25 3.87 -28.81 11.74
C LEU A 25 3.22 -28.06 10.55
N SER A 26 2.43 -28.79 9.74
CA SER A 26 1.95 -28.36 8.42
C SER A 26 0.85 -27.27 8.45
N ALA A 27 0.61 -26.67 7.28
CA ALA A 27 -0.15 -25.44 7.07
C ALA A 27 -1.70 -25.56 7.09
N ASP A 28 -2.26 -26.41 7.96
CA ASP A 28 -3.68 -26.34 8.36
C ASP A 28 -3.72 -25.88 9.82
N LEU A 29 -4.42 -24.79 10.16
CA LEU A 29 -4.30 -24.10 11.47
C LEU A 29 -4.34 -25.05 12.70
N VAL A 30 -3.17 -25.38 13.25
CA VAL A 30 -3.02 -26.20 14.46
C VAL A 30 -2.90 -25.30 15.69
N LEU A 31 -4.04 -25.06 16.33
CA LEU A 31 -4.12 -24.30 17.57
C LEU A 31 -3.38 -24.98 18.73
N GLY A 32 -2.74 -24.15 19.56
CA GLY A 32 -1.89 -24.60 20.65
C GLY A 32 -1.62 -23.52 21.68
N GLY A 33 -2.09 -23.73 22.90
CA GLY A 33 -2.05 -22.74 23.96
C GLY A 33 -3.32 -22.86 24.79
N GLN A 34 -3.26 -23.74 25.80
CA GLN A 34 -4.33 -23.92 26.79
C GLN A 34 -4.51 -22.62 27.56
N GLY A 35 -5.69 -22.00 27.45
CA GLY A 35 -5.93 -20.68 28.03
C GLY A 35 -5.41 -19.51 27.18
N THR A 36 -4.99 -19.75 25.93
CA THR A 36 -4.54 -18.71 24.98
C THR A 36 -5.44 -18.63 23.75
N TYR A 37 -5.67 -19.76 23.07
CA TYR A 37 -6.53 -19.83 21.88
C TYR A 37 -7.75 -20.72 22.10
N VAL A 38 -7.59 -21.76 22.91
CA VAL A 38 -8.66 -22.64 23.36
C VAL A 38 -8.40 -23.07 24.80
N ALA A 39 -9.44 -23.46 25.53
CA ALA A 39 -9.28 -24.21 26.77
C ALA A 39 -10.02 -25.56 26.68
N LEU A 40 -9.28 -26.64 26.89
CA LEU A 40 -9.85 -27.95 27.16
C LEU A 40 -10.19 -28.03 28.65
N ARG A 41 -11.47 -28.23 28.98
CA ARG A 41 -11.95 -28.38 30.36
C ARG A 41 -12.65 -29.72 30.51
N SER A 42 -12.54 -30.34 31.68
CA SER A 42 -13.18 -31.62 31.96
C SER A 42 -14.18 -31.57 33.12
N SER A 43 -15.22 -32.37 33.01
CA SER A 43 -16.17 -32.71 34.07
C SER A 43 -16.39 -34.22 34.13
N ASN A 44 -17.20 -34.67 35.09
CA ASN A 44 -17.65 -36.08 35.22
C ASN A 44 -16.51 -37.14 35.24
N VAL A 45 -15.32 -36.74 35.70
CA VAL A 45 -14.13 -37.58 35.76
C VAL A 45 -14.40 -38.78 36.67
N SER A 46 -14.16 -39.99 36.17
CA SER A 46 -14.57 -41.22 36.85
C SER A 46 -13.72 -42.44 36.45
N TYR A 47 -13.57 -43.39 37.37
CA TYR A 47 -12.88 -44.66 37.15
C TYR A 47 -13.75 -45.86 37.52
N THR A 48 -13.99 -46.75 36.55
CA THR A 48 -14.76 -47.98 36.73
C THR A 48 -13.79 -49.17 36.78
N SER A 49 -13.48 -49.63 37.98
CA SER A 49 -12.51 -50.72 38.22
C SER A 49 -12.90 -52.04 37.55
N GLY A 50 -14.20 -52.38 37.52
CA GLY A 50 -14.72 -53.60 36.91
C GLY A 50 -14.55 -53.70 35.39
N THR A 51 -14.30 -52.57 34.71
CA THR A 51 -14.01 -52.50 33.26
C THR A 51 -12.65 -51.86 32.98
N ALA A 52 -11.83 -51.62 34.01
CA ALA A 52 -10.58 -50.89 33.96
C ALA A 52 -10.67 -49.57 33.16
N THR A 53 -11.79 -48.85 33.23
CA THR A 53 -12.06 -47.68 32.38
C THR A 53 -11.91 -46.39 33.17
N PHE A 54 -10.99 -45.52 32.77
CA PHE A 54 -10.98 -44.11 33.18
C PHE A 54 -11.70 -43.29 32.12
N GLN A 55 -12.53 -42.33 32.51
CA GLN A 55 -13.21 -41.44 31.57
C GLN A 55 -13.41 -40.02 32.13
N ALA A 56 -13.53 -39.05 31.24
CA ALA A 56 -13.85 -37.66 31.54
C ALA A 56 -14.67 -37.06 30.40
N ASP A 57 -15.63 -36.20 30.72
CA ASP A 57 -16.35 -35.39 29.72
C ASP A 57 -15.53 -34.13 29.42
N VAL A 58 -14.95 -34.03 28.23
CA VAL A 58 -14.07 -32.92 27.84
C VAL A 58 -14.82 -31.97 26.90
N THR A 59 -14.82 -30.67 27.22
CA THR A 59 -15.31 -29.58 26.35
C THR A 59 -14.14 -28.81 25.74
N VAL A 60 -14.39 -28.13 24.62
CA VAL A 60 -13.51 -27.12 24.04
C VAL A 60 -14.16 -25.75 24.21
N GLU A 61 -13.49 -24.82 24.85
CA GLU A 61 -13.83 -23.40 24.89
C GLU A 61 -13.01 -22.65 23.84
N ASN A 62 -13.66 -21.84 23.02
CA ASN A 62 -12.97 -20.93 22.09
C ASN A 62 -12.54 -19.65 22.80
N LEU A 63 -11.24 -19.34 22.79
CA LEU A 63 -10.67 -18.11 23.37
C LEU A 63 -10.14 -17.15 22.29
N THR A 64 -10.26 -17.48 21.01
CA THR A 64 -9.94 -16.56 19.91
C THR A 64 -11.11 -15.62 19.62
N VAL A 65 -10.83 -14.50 18.95
CA VAL A 65 -11.83 -13.51 18.52
C VAL A 65 -12.64 -13.92 17.29
N LEU A 66 -12.33 -15.08 16.68
CA LEU A 66 -12.98 -15.61 15.47
C LEU A 66 -13.71 -16.93 15.80
N PRO A 67 -14.80 -17.28 15.09
CA PRO A 67 -15.50 -18.53 15.34
C PRO A 67 -14.71 -19.75 14.86
N LEU A 68 -14.60 -20.78 15.69
CA LEU A 68 -13.92 -22.03 15.35
C LEU A 68 -14.92 -23.11 14.88
N GLY A 69 -14.48 -23.98 13.97
CA GLY A 69 -15.28 -25.08 13.42
C GLY A 69 -16.02 -24.75 12.12
N THR A 70 -15.57 -23.73 11.39
CA THR A 70 -16.09 -23.29 10.08
C THR A 70 -15.00 -22.53 9.31
N ALA A 71 -15.01 -22.58 7.97
CA ALA A 71 -14.11 -21.81 7.12
C ALA A 71 -14.75 -20.55 6.49
N ASP A 72 -16.08 -20.46 6.56
CA ASP A 72 -16.94 -19.51 5.83
C ASP A 72 -17.99 -18.83 6.74
N GLY A 73 -17.87 -19.04 8.06
CA GLY A 73 -18.80 -18.55 9.08
C GLY A 73 -20.12 -19.33 9.20
N SER A 74 -20.39 -20.31 8.33
CA SER A 74 -21.72 -20.96 8.26
C SER A 74 -21.69 -22.49 8.09
N THR A 75 -20.77 -23.03 7.31
CA THR A 75 -20.58 -24.47 7.12
C THR A 75 -19.88 -25.07 8.33
N VAL A 76 -20.55 -26.01 9.01
CA VAL A 76 -20.01 -26.70 10.19
C VAL A 76 -18.99 -27.76 9.75
N THR A 77 -17.70 -27.49 9.97
CA THR A 77 -16.61 -28.48 9.85
C THR A 77 -16.16 -29.02 11.21
N GLY A 78 -16.51 -28.33 12.29
CA GLY A 78 -16.20 -28.71 13.67
C GLY A 78 -14.73 -28.54 14.09
N VAL A 79 -14.50 -28.69 15.40
CA VAL A 79 -13.15 -28.65 16.00
C VAL A 79 -12.65 -30.08 16.22
N LYS A 80 -11.42 -30.35 15.79
CA LYS A 80 -10.79 -31.69 15.79
C LYS A 80 -9.67 -31.72 16.82
N VAL A 81 -9.67 -32.72 17.71
CA VAL A 81 -8.60 -32.90 18.72
C VAL A 81 -7.88 -34.23 18.50
N PHE A 82 -6.57 -34.15 18.28
CA PHE A 82 -5.68 -35.29 17.98
C PHE A 82 -4.68 -35.48 19.11
N PHE A 83 -4.17 -36.71 19.35
CA PHE A 83 -3.00 -36.88 20.20
C PHE A 83 -1.72 -36.44 19.47
N SER A 84 -0.95 -35.53 20.07
CA SER A 84 0.42 -35.22 19.66
C SER A 84 1.43 -36.24 20.21
N SER A 85 1.10 -36.85 21.35
CA SER A 85 1.81 -37.98 21.94
C SER A 85 0.80 -38.82 22.73
N GLY A 86 0.92 -40.15 22.66
CA GLY A 86 -0.02 -41.06 23.31
C GLY A 86 0.10 -41.13 24.84
N PRO A 87 -0.89 -41.72 25.54
CA PRO A 87 -0.86 -41.92 26.99
C PRO A 87 0.40 -42.62 27.50
N THR A 88 1.17 -41.89 28.31
CA THR A 88 2.43 -42.34 28.93
C THR A 88 2.27 -42.36 30.45
N VAL A 89 2.50 -43.52 31.09
CA VAL A 89 2.37 -43.67 32.54
C VAL A 89 3.53 -42.96 33.25
N THR A 90 3.20 -42.10 34.21
CA THR A 90 4.15 -41.33 35.03
C THR A 90 4.15 -41.73 36.51
N SER A 91 3.15 -42.49 36.96
CA SER A 91 3.16 -43.15 38.27
C SER A 91 2.33 -44.43 38.24
N GLY A 92 2.84 -45.49 38.89
CA GLY A 92 2.29 -46.83 38.82
C GLY A 92 2.93 -47.66 37.70
N THR A 93 2.31 -48.77 37.33
CA THR A 93 2.79 -49.70 36.28
C THR A 93 1.66 -50.17 35.38
N GLY A 94 1.99 -50.47 34.12
CA GLY A 94 1.03 -50.92 33.10
C GLY A 94 1.05 -50.03 31.86
N THR A 95 0.16 -50.32 30.92
CA THR A 95 -0.02 -49.55 29.67
C THR A 95 -1.41 -48.92 29.67
N VAL A 96 -1.51 -47.68 29.21
CA VAL A 96 -2.79 -46.98 29.00
C VAL A 96 -3.07 -46.90 27.51
N THR A 97 -4.30 -47.20 27.09
CA THR A 97 -4.75 -47.05 25.70
C THR A 97 -6.03 -46.23 25.63
N VAL A 98 -6.26 -45.53 24.53
CA VAL A 98 -7.54 -44.86 24.25
C VAL A 98 -8.61 -45.95 24.03
N ALA A 99 -9.75 -45.80 24.69
CA ALA A 99 -10.88 -46.75 24.63
C ALA A 99 -12.07 -46.25 23.80
N ASN A 100 -11.98 -45.02 23.27
CA ASN A 100 -12.87 -44.51 22.23
C ASN A 100 -12.63 -45.24 20.89
N PRO A 101 -13.65 -45.34 20.01
CA PRO A 101 -13.45 -45.72 18.60
C PRO A 101 -12.66 -44.66 17.82
N ASP A 102 -12.79 -43.39 18.22
CA ASP A 102 -12.12 -42.21 17.68
C ASP A 102 -10.94 -41.76 18.55
N GLY A 103 -10.06 -40.90 18.00
CA GLY A 103 -8.88 -40.39 18.74
C GLY A 103 -7.82 -41.45 19.08
N THR A 104 -7.81 -42.61 18.43
CA THR A 104 -6.90 -43.73 18.76
C THR A 104 -5.47 -43.58 18.23
N GLY A 105 -5.24 -42.66 17.28
CA GLY A 105 -3.93 -42.44 16.65
C GLY A 105 -3.16 -41.24 17.23
N THR A 106 -1.83 -41.30 17.16
CA THR A 106 -0.97 -40.11 17.30
C THR A 106 -0.85 -39.40 15.94
N PHE A 107 -0.84 -38.07 15.93
CA PHE A 107 -0.84 -37.27 14.72
C PHE A 107 0.50 -37.37 13.97
N THR A 108 0.51 -38.12 12.87
CA THR A 108 1.64 -38.28 11.95
C THR A 108 1.27 -37.94 10.50
N GLY A 109 0.08 -37.37 10.27
CA GLY A 109 -0.48 -37.14 8.93
C GLY A 109 -1.99 -36.86 8.97
N THR A 110 -2.53 -36.42 7.83
CA THR A 110 -3.88 -35.84 7.69
C THR A 110 -5.04 -36.81 7.93
N SER A 111 -4.82 -38.13 7.82
CA SER A 111 -5.87 -39.16 7.95
C SER A 111 -5.93 -39.86 9.32
N GLN A 112 -5.29 -39.32 10.36
CA GLN A 112 -5.29 -39.93 11.70
C GLN A 112 -6.63 -39.73 12.43
N PRO A 113 -7.11 -40.70 13.25
CA PRO A 113 -8.34 -40.55 14.03
C PRO A 113 -8.28 -39.41 15.07
N TYR A 114 -9.36 -38.63 15.19
CA TYR A 114 -9.48 -37.49 16.10
C TYR A 114 -10.82 -37.45 16.82
N PHE A 115 -10.86 -36.78 17.98
CA PHE A 115 -12.10 -36.41 18.65
C PHE A 115 -12.74 -35.22 17.93
N LEU A 116 -13.98 -35.37 17.43
CA LEU A 116 -14.70 -34.31 16.73
C LEU A 116 -15.73 -33.61 17.64
N TYR A 117 -15.64 -32.29 17.71
CA TYR A 117 -16.64 -31.39 18.28
C TYR A 117 -17.41 -30.75 17.13
N ASN A 118 -18.51 -31.40 16.71
CA ASN A 118 -19.21 -31.12 15.46
C ASN A 118 -20.19 -29.93 15.58
N GLN A 119 -19.64 -28.75 15.87
CA GLN A 119 -20.37 -27.49 15.96
C GLN A 119 -19.43 -26.32 15.62
N ILE A 120 -20.01 -25.17 15.32
CA ILE A 120 -19.29 -23.89 15.38
C ILE A 120 -19.21 -23.45 16.85
N LEU A 121 -18.09 -22.83 17.22
CA LEU A 121 -17.83 -22.19 18.51
C LEU A 121 -17.54 -20.71 18.28
N ALA A 122 -18.49 -19.83 18.57
CA ALA A 122 -18.26 -18.40 18.64
C ALA A 122 -17.22 -18.05 19.73
N THR A 123 -16.72 -16.81 19.73
CA THR A 123 -15.83 -16.25 20.76
C THR A 123 -16.40 -16.51 22.16
N ALA A 124 -15.57 -17.00 23.09
CA ALA A 124 -15.95 -17.44 24.45
C ALA A 124 -17.01 -18.55 24.54
N GLN A 125 -17.39 -19.21 23.43
CA GLN A 125 -18.33 -20.33 23.47
C GLN A 125 -17.66 -21.63 23.89
N VAL A 126 -18.30 -22.35 24.82
CA VAL A 126 -17.95 -23.72 25.22
C VAL A 126 -18.74 -24.73 24.39
N SER A 127 -18.07 -25.79 23.93
CA SER A 127 -18.70 -26.89 23.19
C SER A 127 -19.62 -27.74 24.06
N ALA A 128 -20.49 -28.52 23.42
CA ALA A 128 -21.04 -29.72 24.04
C ALA A 128 -19.88 -30.64 24.52
N PRO A 129 -20.04 -31.33 25.66
CA PRO A 129 -19.03 -32.26 26.16
C PRO A 129 -18.91 -33.51 25.27
N ARG A 130 -17.69 -34.01 25.11
CA ARG A 130 -17.41 -35.32 24.49
C ARG A 130 -16.68 -36.21 25.50
N THR A 131 -17.23 -37.39 25.80
CA THR A 131 -16.61 -38.31 26.76
C THR A 131 -15.36 -38.95 26.16
N TRP A 132 -14.20 -38.60 26.70
CA TRP A 132 -12.93 -39.27 26.43
C TRP A 132 -12.75 -40.43 27.41
N LYS A 133 -12.27 -41.57 26.93
CA LYS A 133 -12.16 -42.83 27.67
C LYS A 133 -10.82 -43.50 27.41
N TRP A 134 -10.29 -44.14 28.45
CA TRP A 134 -9.04 -44.89 28.41
C TRP A 134 -9.18 -46.22 29.13
N THR A 135 -8.53 -47.25 28.58
CA THR A 135 -8.29 -48.50 29.30
C THR A 135 -7.06 -48.28 30.19
N VAL A 136 -7.27 -48.34 31.50
CA VAL A 136 -6.29 -47.98 32.54
C VAL A 136 -6.28 -49.10 33.59
N PRO A 137 -5.23 -49.94 33.62
CA PRO A 137 -5.05 -50.96 34.65
C PRO A 137 -5.07 -50.36 36.07
N THR A 138 -5.58 -51.10 37.05
CA THR A 138 -5.66 -50.68 38.46
C THR A 138 -4.30 -50.41 39.12
N THR A 139 -3.21 -50.80 38.46
CA THR A 139 -1.82 -50.56 38.85
C THR A 139 -1.27 -49.21 38.35
N VAL A 140 -1.96 -48.52 37.45
CA VAL A 140 -1.62 -47.16 37.00
C VAL A 140 -2.23 -46.14 37.95
N ASN A 141 -1.39 -45.24 38.48
CA ASN A 141 -1.84 -44.14 39.33
C ASN A 141 -2.03 -42.85 38.54
N ARG A 142 -1.12 -42.59 37.58
CA ARG A 142 -1.10 -41.34 36.81
C ARG A 142 -0.52 -41.55 35.42
N PHE A 143 -1.10 -40.89 34.43
CA PHE A 143 -0.56 -40.82 33.08
C PHE A 143 -0.67 -39.41 32.51
N VAL A 144 0.18 -39.10 31.53
CA VAL A 144 0.19 -37.85 30.77
C VAL A 144 0.13 -38.13 29.28
N PHE A 145 -0.31 -37.15 28.51
CA PHE A 145 -0.27 -37.16 27.05
C PHE A 145 -0.32 -35.72 26.54
N GLN A 146 -0.13 -35.53 25.23
CA GLN A 146 -0.27 -34.22 24.61
C GLN A 146 -1.27 -34.28 23.46
N VAL A 147 -1.98 -33.19 23.22
CA VAL A 147 -2.96 -33.05 22.13
C VAL A 147 -2.69 -31.83 21.26
N LEU A 148 -3.14 -31.92 20.01
CA LEU A 148 -3.25 -30.82 19.06
C LEU A 148 -4.73 -30.54 18.84
N VAL A 149 -5.10 -29.27 18.72
CA VAL A 149 -6.45 -28.84 18.31
C VAL A 149 -6.32 -28.25 16.92
N ASN A 150 -7.08 -28.75 15.96
CA ASN A 150 -7.19 -28.16 14.61
C ASN A 150 -8.66 -27.78 14.39
N ALA A 151 -8.86 -26.56 13.92
CA ALA A 151 -10.17 -26.04 13.59
C ALA A 151 -10.02 -25.19 12.33
N ALA A 152 -10.96 -25.33 11.40
CA ALA A 152 -11.19 -24.23 10.48
C ALA A 152 -11.70 -23.04 11.30
N SER A 153 -11.16 -21.86 11.01
CA SER A 153 -11.72 -20.56 11.35
C SER A 153 -11.97 -19.86 10.02
N PRO A 154 -12.96 -18.96 9.89
CA PRO A 154 -12.91 -17.96 8.84
C PRO A 154 -11.57 -17.25 8.95
N GLN A 155 -10.91 -17.03 7.81
CA GLN A 155 -9.67 -16.27 7.80
C GLN A 155 -9.97 -14.82 8.20
N PRO A 156 -9.04 -14.13 8.88
CA PRO A 156 -9.11 -12.68 8.97
C PRO A 156 -8.93 -12.13 7.55
N HIS A 157 -10.03 -11.69 6.93
CA HIS A 157 -10.06 -11.09 5.59
C HIS A 157 -9.49 -9.66 5.60
N THR A 158 -8.30 -9.50 6.19
CA THR A 158 -7.66 -8.23 6.58
C THR A 158 -6.12 -8.36 6.69
N VAL A 159 -5.47 -9.34 6.02
CA VAL A 159 -4.01 -9.61 6.13
C VAL A 159 -3.44 -10.19 4.81
N LEU A 160 -2.41 -9.57 4.21
CA LEU A 160 -1.99 -9.75 2.79
C LEU A 160 -0.49 -10.15 2.61
N ARG A 161 -0.15 -10.99 1.59
CA ARG A 161 1.07 -11.88 1.53
C ARG A 161 1.81 -12.25 0.14
N TRP A 162 2.86 -11.60 -0.44
CA TRP A 162 3.23 -11.38 -1.91
C TRP A 162 4.42 -12.08 -2.80
N LEU A 163 4.32 -13.00 -3.82
CA LEU A 163 5.36 -13.95 -4.50
C LEU A 163 6.58 -13.50 -5.52
N TYR A 164 7.96 -13.41 -5.31
CA TYR A 164 9.32 -13.10 -6.06
C TYR A 164 10.33 -13.98 -6.90
N ASP A 165 10.64 -13.56 -8.16
CA ASP A 165 11.90 -13.77 -8.95
C ASP A 165 12.00 -12.74 -10.18
N PRO A 166 12.64 -12.89 -11.41
CA PRO A 166 13.09 -11.72 -12.24
C PRO A 166 12.87 -11.68 -13.80
N LEU A 167 13.20 -10.54 -14.46
CA LEU A 167 13.52 -10.39 -15.91
C LEU A 167 14.73 -9.40 -16.13
N VAL A 168 15.02 -8.94 -17.37
CA VAL A 168 16.39 -8.68 -17.88
C VAL A 168 16.77 -7.22 -18.21
N ASP A 169 17.70 -6.57 -17.47
CA ASP A 169 18.92 -5.93 -18.07
C ASP A 169 19.94 -5.19 -17.14
N GLY A 170 19.57 -4.40 -16.13
CA GLY A 170 20.53 -3.93 -15.10
C GLY A 170 20.73 -2.41 -14.85
N THR A 171 19.97 -1.50 -15.49
CA THR A 171 20.00 -0.03 -15.25
C THR A 171 18.86 0.40 -14.36
N ASP A 172 18.70 1.62 -13.86
CA ASP A 172 17.59 1.95 -12.92
C ASP A 172 16.21 2.08 -13.64
N LEU A 173 14.99 2.01 -13.01
CA LEU A 173 13.55 2.37 -13.33
C LEU A 173 13.09 3.57 -12.38
N SER A 174 11.84 4.08 -12.45
CA SER A 174 11.20 5.18 -11.70
C SER A 174 9.63 5.32 -11.95
N ALA A 175 8.72 4.33 -11.68
CA ALA A 175 7.31 4.43 -11.14
C ALA A 175 6.29 3.26 -11.36
N VAL A 176 4.95 3.53 -11.49
CA VAL A 176 3.78 2.71 -11.97
C VAL A 176 2.51 3.58 -12.35
N TRP A 177 1.46 3.03 -13.03
CA TRP A 177 -0.05 3.17 -12.81
C TRP A 177 -0.98 2.39 -13.72
N SER A 178 -2.18 1.79 -13.45
CA SER A 178 -2.94 0.97 -14.45
C SER A 178 -4.37 1.10 -15.00
N ALA A 179 -4.57 0.78 -16.27
CA ALA A 179 -5.86 0.94 -16.94
C ALA A 179 -7.05 0.16 -16.39
N SER A 180 -6.97 -1.14 -16.24
CA SER A 180 -8.12 -2.04 -16.12
C SER A 180 -7.85 -3.53 -15.81
N ALA A 181 -7.90 -4.40 -16.84
CA ALA A 181 -7.82 -5.85 -16.86
C ALA A 181 -7.01 -6.46 -18.05
N GLY A 182 -6.22 -5.68 -18.80
CA GLY A 182 -5.11 -6.16 -19.67
C GLY A 182 -3.99 -5.13 -20.04
N ASP A 183 -4.22 -3.83 -19.89
CA ASP A 183 -3.43 -2.68 -20.34
C ASP A 183 -2.64 -1.90 -19.24
N VAL A 184 -1.33 -1.70 -19.48
CA VAL A 184 -0.34 -1.75 -18.39
C VAL A 184 0.91 -0.74 -18.43
N PHE A 185 1.29 0.32 -19.23
CA PHE A 185 2.63 1.12 -19.15
C PHE A 185 3.69 1.05 -17.98
N ALA A 186 4.96 1.33 -18.30
CA ALA A 186 5.95 1.92 -17.41
C ALA A 186 6.48 3.31 -17.96
N VAL A 187 7.77 3.79 -17.91
CA VAL A 187 8.49 4.93 -18.64
C VAL A 187 9.77 5.46 -17.92
N GLY A 188 11.03 5.68 -18.48
CA GLY A 188 12.37 5.99 -17.76
C GLY A 188 13.74 6.57 -18.38
N LEU A 189 14.85 6.74 -17.58
CA LEU A 189 16.32 7.19 -17.74
C LEU A 189 17.09 6.62 -18.92
N GLY A 190 17.52 7.42 -19.89
CA GLY A 190 18.05 6.82 -21.11
C GLY A 190 16.94 6.14 -21.93
N GLY A 191 15.69 6.10 -21.44
CA GLY A 191 14.45 5.88 -22.19
C GLY A 191 14.32 4.78 -23.21
N LYS A 192 14.71 3.57 -22.83
CA LYS A 192 13.86 2.35 -23.01
C LYS A 192 12.34 2.62 -22.85
N ILE A 193 11.46 1.71 -23.32
CA ILE A 193 9.96 1.66 -23.26
C ILE A 193 9.47 0.31 -23.94
N LEU A 194 8.23 -0.22 -23.82
CA LEU A 194 7.73 -1.54 -24.31
C LEU A 194 6.15 -1.53 -24.67
N HIS A 195 5.47 -2.61 -25.21
CA HIS A 195 3.96 -2.83 -25.55
C HIS A 195 3.14 -4.07 -24.80
N TYR A 196 2.25 -4.31 -23.71
CA TYR A 196 1.16 -3.84 -22.64
C TYR A 196 -0.17 -4.37 -23.27
N ASN A 197 -1.00 -5.28 -22.70
CA ASN A 197 -2.02 -6.03 -23.49
C ASN A 197 -2.98 -7.04 -22.78
N GLY A 198 -2.48 -8.22 -22.37
CA GLY A 198 -3.28 -9.43 -22.22
C GLY A 198 -2.52 -10.77 -21.95
N THR A 199 -1.25 -10.95 -22.37
CA THR A 199 -0.34 -12.04 -21.87
C THR A 199 1.14 -11.71 -21.55
N SER A 200 1.91 -10.89 -22.30
CA SER A 200 3.40 -10.66 -22.14
C SER A 200 4.02 -9.70 -23.24
N TRP A 201 5.36 -9.70 -23.55
CA TRP A 201 6.05 -8.88 -24.63
C TRP A 201 7.62 -8.99 -25.01
N THR A 202 8.14 -8.50 -26.21
CA THR A 202 9.62 -8.33 -26.65
C THR A 202 10.04 -7.28 -27.81
N ALA A 203 11.06 -6.38 -27.64
CA ALA A 203 11.89 -5.43 -28.52
C ALA A 203 11.51 -3.91 -28.93
N GLN A 204 12.46 -2.91 -28.84
CA GLN A 204 12.49 -1.36 -28.71
C GLN A 204 12.15 -0.32 -29.88
N PRO A 205 11.85 1.03 -29.63
CA PRO A 205 12.79 2.21 -29.80
C PRO A 205 12.66 3.64 -29.08
N SER A 206 13.76 4.42 -28.94
CA SER A 206 13.96 5.57 -28.00
C SER A 206 14.44 6.96 -28.58
N PRO A 207 13.92 8.18 -28.14
CA PRO A 207 14.42 9.50 -28.60
C PRO A 207 14.60 10.80 -27.69
N THR A 208 14.53 10.87 -26.33
CA THR A 208 15.11 12.04 -25.52
C THR A 208 16.48 11.73 -24.84
N THR A 209 16.90 12.08 -23.59
CA THR A 209 18.19 11.53 -22.97
C THR A 209 18.53 11.72 -21.46
N ALA A 210 17.97 12.68 -20.72
CA ALA A 210 18.36 13.13 -19.36
C ALA A 210 17.56 12.55 -18.15
N ASP A 211 16.97 13.44 -17.34
CA ASP A 211 16.09 13.30 -16.15
C ASP A 211 14.58 13.20 -16.52
N LEU A 212 13.60 12.81 -15.67
CA LEU A 212 12.12 12.47 -15.82
C LEU A 212 11.68 11.71 -14.49
N ALA A 213 10.52 12.01 -13.85
CA ALA A 213 9.95 11.49 -12.56
C ALA A 213 8.37 11.59 -12.22
N GLY A 214 7.40 11.81 -13.15
CA GLY A 214 5.93 11.54 -13.04
C GLY A 214 4.96 11.88 -14.23
N VAL A 215 3.88 11.08 -14.42
CA VAL A 215 2.95 10.96 -15.61
C VAL A 215 1.53 10.52 -15.22
N TRP A 216 0.48 10.82 -16.03
CA TRP A 216 -0.83 10.10 -16.12
C TRP A 216 -1.79 10.45 -17.16
N GLY A 217 -2.81 9.59 -17.42
CA GLY A 217 -4.22 9.97 -17.32
C GLY A 217 -5.38 9.41 -18.11
N SER A 218 -6.53 10.05 -17.98
CA SER A 218 -7.75 9.80 -18.73
C SER A 218 -8.37 8.37 -18.75
N SER A 219 -7.75 7.28 -19.26
CA SER A 219 -8.15 5.83 -19.30
C SER A 219 -7.14 4.86 -20.04
N GLY A 220 -7.44 4.10 -21.13
CA GLY A 220 -6.57 3.36 -22.12
C GLY A 220 -6.28 3.87 -23.58
N THR A 221 -6.82 5.02 -24.04
CA THR A 221 -6.68 5.71 -25.36
C THR A 221 -6.46 7.31 -25.42
N ASP A 222 -5.86 8.10 -24.48
CA ASP A 222 -5.78 9.62 -24.48
C ASP A 222 -4.71 10.32 -23.60
N VAL A 223 -3.78 11.08 -24.21
CA VAL A 223 -2.71 11.82 -23.52
C VAL A 223 -2.46 13.34 -23.84
N PHE A 224 -1.59 14.01 -23.05
CA PHE A 224 -0.49 14.97 -23.36
C PHE A 224 0.44 15.13 -22.08
N ALA A 225 1.54 15.94 -22.05
CA ALA A 225 2.60 16.07 -20.98
C ALA A 225 3.62 17.29 -21.03
N VAL A 226 4.80 17.32 -20.32
CA VAL A 226 5.81 18.46 -20.21
C VAL A 226 7.11 18.17 -19.35
N GLY A 227 8.34 18.78 -19.54
CA GLY A 227 9.51 18.89 -18.54
C GLY A 227 11.03 19.04 -18.99
N THR A 228 12.11 18.81 -18.19
CA THR A 228 13.56 19.36 -18.18
C THR A 228 14.20 20.02 -19.38
N GLY A 229 13.88 19.54 -20.58
CA GLY A 229 14.03 20.34 -21.78
C GLY A 229 12.74 20.40 -22.59
N VAL A 230 11.97 19.33 -22.60
CA VAL A 230 11.26 18.84 -23.78
C VAL A 230 9.75 18.67 -23.62
N ILE A 231 9.14 18.32 -24.77
CA ILE A 231 8.01 17.39 -24.82
C ILE A 231 8.07 16.33 -26.00
N LEU A 232 7.44 15.15 -25.85
CA LEU A 232 7.24 14.02 -26.82
C LEU A 232 5.76 13.96 -27.29
N HIS A 233 5.00 12.90 -27.69
CA HIS A 233 3.57 12.96 -28.16
C HIS A 233 2.75 11.65 -28.35
N TYR A 234 3.25 10.41 -28.21
CA TYR A 234 2.45 9.14 -28.21
C TYR A 234 1.06 9.08 -29.00
N ASP A 235 0.75 9.79 -30.11
CA ASP A 235 -0.63 10.16 -30.59
C ASP A 235 -1.81 9.21 -30.22
N GLY A 236 -1.95 8.04 -30.82
CA GLY A 236 -1.97 6.82 -30.03
C GLY A 236 -0.77 5.95 -30.27
N THR A 237 0.21 6.57 -30.96
CA THR A 237 0.82 5.97 -32.16
C THR A 237 2.30 6.33 -32.55
N SER A 238 2.81 7.59 -32.70
CA SER A 238 4.03 7.97 -33.58
C SER A 238 4.85 9.39 -33.69
N TRP A 239 6.16 9.48 -34.05
CA TRP A 239 7.18 10.60 -33.77
C TRP A 239 7.29 12.03 -34.46
N THR A 240 7.54 13.15 -33.70
CA THR A 240 8.28 14.46 -34.06
C THR A 240 9.10 15.26 -32.93
N VAL A 241 8.87 16.56 -32.52
CA VAL A 241 9.76 17.49 -31.66
C VAL A 241 9.03 18.65 -30.85
N PHE A 242 9.63 19.55 -29.99
CA PHE A 242 8.88 20.52 -29.06
C PHE A 242 9.54 21.88 -28.47
N SER A 243 8.79 22.98 -28.07
CA SER A 243 9.14 24.25 -27.23
C SER A 243 7.97 25.29 -26.73
N TYR A 244 7.95 25.94 -25.50
CA TYR A 244 7.01 27.03 -24.92
C TYR A 244 7.46 28.02 -23.69
N VAL A 245 6.83 28.14 -22.45
CA VAL A 245 6.79 29.33 -21.48
C VAL A 245 6.80 29.10 -19.92
N THR A 246 7.82 29.61 -19.21
CA THR A 246 7.88 29.71 -17.72
C THR A 246 8.56 30.98 -17.21
N LEU A 247 8.62 31.20 -15.88
CA LEU A 247 9.46 32.25 -15.27
C LEU A 247 10.92 31.80 -15.03
N PHE A 248 11.36 30.66 -15.58
CA PHE A 248 12.66 30.05 -15.28
C PHE A 248 13.62 30.02 -16.47
N GLN A 249 14.91 29.96 -16.14
CA GLN A 249 16.00 30.11 -17.09
C GLN A 249 16.90 28.87 -17.17
N SER A 250 16.65 27.85 -16.36
CA SER A 250 17.39 26.60 -16.31
C SER A 250 16.45 25.40 -16.26
N PRO A 251 16.99 24.19 -16.44
CA PRO A 251 16.41 23.00 -15.88
C PRO A 251 16.54 22.90 -14.36
N LEU A 252 15.55 22.26 -13.74
CA LEU A 252 15.20 22.35 -12.32
C LEU A 252 14.38 21.08 -12.01
N SER A 253 14.81 20.13 -11.16
CA SER A 253 14.26 18.76 -11.07
C SER A 253 12.88 18.62 -10.42
N LEU A 254 12.01 17.69 -10.83
CA LEU A 254 10.65 17.58 -10.27
C LEU A 254 10.19 16.11 -10.03
N ILE A 255 9.07 15.82 -9.32
CA ILE A 255 8.55 14.47 -8.92
C ILE A 255 6.98 14.36 -8.54
N GLY A 256 6.01 15.25 -8.98
CA GLY A 256 4.51 14.96 -8.95
C GLY A 256 3.51 15.78 -9.88
N VAL A 257 2.12 15.64 -9.90
CA VAL A 257 1.01 16.45 -10.62
C VAL A 257 -0.48 16.08 -10.07
N TRP A 258 -1.71 16.74 -10.30
CA TRP A 258 -3.24 16.52 -9.99
C TRP A 258 -4.40 17.33 -10.70
N GLY A 259 -5.61 16.81 -11.02
CA GLY A 259 -6.82 17.59 -11.46
C GLY A 259 -8.22 16.92 -11.64
N SER A 260 -8.94 16.98 -12.78
CA SER A 260 -10.38 16.58 -12.95
C SER A 260 -10.79 15.82 -14.25
N SER A 261 -9.99 15.64 -15.31
CA SER A 261 -10.04 14.65 -16.46
C SER A 261 -8.92 14.84 -17.58
N GLY A 262 -9.19 15.26 -18.84
CA GLY A 262 -8.44 16.05 -19.94
C GLY A 262 -8.34 17.64 -20.42
N SER A 263 -8.75 18.98 -20.08
CA SER A 263 -9.23 20.10 -19.06
C SER A 263 -8.65 20.65 -17.62
N ASP A 264 -8.62 20.02 -16.41
CA ASP A 264 -7.93 20.14 -15.08
C ASP A 264 -6.80 19.04 -14.58
N VAL A 265 -5.48 19.24 -14.22
CA VAL A 265 -4.39 18.20 -13.93
C VAL A 265 -3.14 18.61 -13.09
N PHE A 266 -2.74 19.84 -12.77
CA PHE A 266 -1.73 20.35 -11.79
C PHE A 266 -0.42 19.60 -11.26
N VAL A 267 0.78 19.75 -11.93
CA VAL A 267 2.22 19.22 -11.88
C VAL A 267 3.30 19.74 -10.84
N VAL A 268 4.48 19.23 -10.45
CA VAL A 268 5.18 19.78 -9.23
C VAL A 268 6.72 19.45 -9.03
N GLY A 269 7.61 20.41 -8.62
CA GLY A 269 9.08 20.23 -8.26
C GLY A 269 10.09 21.42 -8.16
N ASP A 270 11.40 21.15 -7.89
CA ASP A 270 12.58 22.00 -7.52
C ASP A 270 12.43 23.54 -7.61
N VAL A 271 13.04 24.32 -6.71
CA VAL A 271 12.93 25.78 -6.52
C VAL A 271 11.65 26.45 -7.12
N GLY A 272 10.44 26.03 -6.73
CA GLY A 272 9.32 25.65 -7.63
C GLY A 272 7.87 26.26 -7.71
N VAL A 273 7.05 25.66 -8.59
CA VAL A 273 5.83 26.21 -9.27
C VAL A 273 4.61 26.07 -8.38
N ILE A 274 3.50 26.79 -8.62
CA ILE A 274 2.21 26.08 -8.80
C ILE A 274 1.36 26.48 -10.11
N LEU A 275 1.39 25.77 -11.29
CA LEU A 275 0.81 25.96 -12.69
C LEU A 275 -0.80 25.94 -12.82
N HIS A 276 -1.51 25.90 -14.01
CA HIS A 276 -3.02 25.87 -14.18
C HIS A 276 -3.64 25.77 -15.65
N TYR A 277 -4.56 24.82 -16.09
CA TYR A 277 -5.56 24.71 -17.27
C TYR A 277 -6.97 25.10 -16.75
N ASP A 278 -8.05 24.38 -17.11
CA ASP A 278 -9.46 24.81 -17.05
C ASP A 278 -10.43 24.10 -18.03
N GLY A 279 -9.96 23.96 -19.26
CA GLY A 279 -10.75 24.11 -20.49
C GLY A 279 -9.98 24.74 -21.68
N VAL A 280 -8.87 25.48 -21.48
CA VAL A 280 -8.08 26.20 -22.51
C VAL A 280 -6.62 26.69 -22.23
N THR A 281 -6.33 27.84 -21.55
CA THR A 281 -5.09 28.72 -21.71
C THR A 281 -4.96 30.00 -20.77
N LEU A 282 -4.19 31.11 -21.04
CA LEU A 282 -3.10 31.75 -20.19
C LEU A 282 -3.02 33.25 -19.62
N ALA A 283 -2.34 33.52 -18.43
CA ALA A 283 -1.20 34.51 -18.06
C ALA A 283 -0.17 34.41 -16.74
N GLN A 284 0.24 33.28 -16.02
CA GLN A 284 1.28 33.02 -14.88
C GLN A 284 1.13 32.81 -13.24
N GLN A 285 0.10 32.19 -12.50
CA GLN A 285 -0.36 32.25 -11.01
C GLN A 285 0.46 31.56 -9.80
N ALA A 286 -0.11 31.21 -8.58
CA ALA A 286 0.44 31.68 -7.25
C ALA A 286 0.51 30.91 -5.86
N SER A 287 1.65 30.37 -5.36
CA SER A 287 1.76 29.70 -4.02
C SER A 287 2.93 30.10 -3.04
N PRO A 288 2.82 29.84 -1.71
CA PRO A 288 3.65 30.42 -0.61
C PRO A 288 5.13 30.14 -0.18
N THR A 289 5.98 29.17 -0.63
CA THR A 289 7.35 28.92 0.00
C THR A 289 8.61 28.78 -0.93
N VAL A 290 9.64 27.94 -0.65
CA VAL A 290 10.90 27.90 -1.48
C VAL A 290 11.53 26.53 -1.87
N ASN A 291 11.14 25.38 -1.31
CA ASN A 291 12.07 24.23 -1.14
C ASN A 291 11.31 22.85 -1.33
N LEU A 292 11.89 21.61 -1.27
CA LEU A 292 11.70 20.36 -2.15
C LEU A 292 10.53 19.35 -1.85
N LEU A 293 9.65 18.79 -2.75
CA LEU A 293 8.22 18.37 -2.39
C LEU A 293 7.42 17.07 -2.94
N ALA A 294 7.85 15.77 -3.04
CA ALA A 294 7.33 14.50 -3.76
C ALA A 294 6.30 13.37 -3.37
N GLY A 295 5.10 13.34 -3.96
CA GLY A 295 4.16 12.19 -3.90
C GLY A 295 2.82 12.55 -4.53
N VAL A 296 1.80 11.71 -4.74
CA VAL A 296 0.68 12.12 -5.67
C VAL A 296 -0.64 11.39 -5.31
N TRP A 297 -1.69 11.44 -6.14
CA TRP A 297 -2.79 10.46 -6.17
C TRP A 297 -4.20 10.98 -5.60
N GLY A 298 -5.47 10.83 -6.06
CA GLY A 298 -6.74 11.56 -5.57
C GLY A 298 -7.92 12.21 -6.42
N SER A 299 -9.20 11.83 -6.31
CA SER A 299 -10.16 12.01 -7.44
C SER A 299 -11.11 13.27 -7.70
N SER A 300 -10.73 14.56 -7.62
CA SER A 300 -11.66 15.75 -7.68
C SER A 300 -11.84 16.66 -8.93
N GLY A 301 -11.96 18.03 -8.89
CA GLY A 301 -11.65 19.18 -7.92
C GLY A 301 -12.54 19.66 -6.71
N SER A 302 -12.34 19.26 -5.45
CA SER A 302 -12.87 19.95 -4.24
C SER A 302 -12.23 19.53 -2.90
N ASP A 303 -11.22 18.64 -2.86
CA ASP A 303 -10.38 18.38 -1.67
C ASP A 303 -9.12 17.48 -1.95
N VAL A 304 -7.87 17.95 -1.73
CA VAL A 304 -6.71 17.78 -2.65
C VAL A 304 -5.26 18.29 -2.23
N PHE A 305 -4.67 18.15 -1.02
CA PHE A 305 -3.31 18.57 -0.48
C PHE A 305 -2.06 18.62 -1.39
N ALA A 306 -0.93 18.93 -0.81
CA ALA A 306 0.19 18.02 -0.83
C ALA A 306 1.08 18.37 0.34
N VAL A 307 2.39 18.08 0.33
CA VAL A 307 3.28 18.34 1.48
C VAL A 307 4.81 18.60 1.05
N GLY A 308 5.84 19.08 1.84
CA GLY A 308 7.18 19.60 1.33
C GLY A 308 8.66 19.15 1.70
N GLU A 309 9.78 19.97 1.81
CA GLU A 309 11.16 19.65 2.43
C GLU A 309 11.35 20.25 3.87
N GLY A 310 11.78 19.46 4.87
CA GLY A 310 12.01 19.86 6.28
C GLY A 310 10.93 19.82 7.41
N GLY A 311 9.70 19.19 7.42
CA GLY A 311 8.40 19.44 8.21
C GLY A 311 6.91 20.03 7.84
N THR A 312 6.30 20.58 6.71
CA THR A 312 4.89 21.11 6.34
C THR A 312 4.09 20.68 5.02
N ILE A 313 2.80 21.11 4.79
CA ILE A 313 1.58 20.57 4.03
C ILE A 313 0.70 21.57 3.29
N LEU A 314 -0.29 21.27 2.33
CA LEU A 314 -1.55 22.02 1.75
C LEU A 314 -3.04 21.70 2.21
N HIS A 315 -4.10 22.48 1.84
CA HIS A 315 -5.53 22.45 2.36
C HIS A 315 -6.58 23.29 1.51
N TYR A 316 -7.46 22.99 0.46
CA TYR A 316 -8.45 23.80 -0.49
C TYR A 316 -9.99 23.41 -0.65
N ASN A 317 -10.96 24.37 -0.78
CA ASN A 317 -12.33 24.32 -1.45
C ASN A 317 -13.06 25.64 -2.08
N GLY A 318 -12.41 26.73 -2.60
CA GLY A 318 -12.86 27.87 -3.52
C GLY A 318 -11.87 28.99 -4.22
N THR A 319 -11.02 29.84 -3.54
CA THR A 319 -10.08 31.03 -3.82
C THR A 319 -8.54 30.95 -3.59
N ARG A 320 -8.00 30.42 -2.49
CA ARG A 320 -6.76 30.92 -1.85
C ARG A 320 -5.72 29.86 -1.42
N TRP A 321 -4.68 29.53 -2.23
CA TRP A 321 -3.38 28.82 -1.86
C TRP A 321 -2.82 29.07 -0.38
N SER A 322 -3.57 28.83 0.74
CA SER A 322 -3.45 29.25 2.18
C SER A 322 -3.05 28.34 3.38
N ALA A 323 -1.80 28.46 3.90
CA ALA A 323 -1.07 27.73 4.99
C ALA A 323 -1.73 27.37 6.39
N GLN A 324 -1.53 26.15 6.99
CA GLN A 324 -1.99 25.60 8.33
C GLN A 324 -1.16 24.33 8.92
N PRO A 325 -1.26 23.82 10.18
CA PRO A 325 -0.25 22.97 10.95
C PRO A 325 0.37 21.60 10.60
N SER A 326 1.58 21.32 11.16
CA SER A 326 2.19 19.98 11.28
C SER A 326 3.13 19.63 12.47
N GLY A 327 4.17 20.39 12.91
CA GLY A 327 4.94 20.10 14.15
C GLY A 327 6.12 19.08 14.23
N THR A 328 6.79 18.68 13.14
CA THR A 328 8.15 18.08 13.13
C THR A 328 8.89 18.51 11.84
N THR A 329 10.18 18.18 11.62
CA THR A 329 11.12 19.06 10.88
C THR A 329 12.32 18.47 10.09
N ASN A 330 12.14 17.61 9.09
CA ASN A 330 13.22 16.84 8.42
C ASN A 330 12.80 16.47 6.95
N PHE A 331 13.53 15.70 6.13
CA PHE A 331 13.17 15.44 4.69
C PHE A 331 11.97 14.49 4.54
N LEU A 332 10.80 15.03 4.88
CA LEU A 332 9.53 14.34 4.96
C LEU A 332 8.78 14.28 3.63
N ALA A 333 7.77 13.39 3.43
CA ALA A 333 7.55 13.09 2.03
C ALA A 333 6.31 12.52 1.25
N GLY A 334 4.99 12.37 1.54
CA GLY A 334 4.08 11.76 0.49
C GLY A 334 2.58 11.99 0.29
N VAL A 335 1.80 11.02 -0.27
CA VAL A 335 0.37 10.64 0.07
C VAL A 335 -0.43 9.50 -0.63
N GLY A 336 -1.64 9.21 -0.08
CA GLY A 336 -2.98 9.11 -0.69
C GLY A 336 -4.14 8.84 0.33
N GLY A 337 -5.37 8.37 -0.06
CA GLY A 337 -6.73 8.57 0.54
C GLY A 337 -7.95 8.48 -0.43
N ARG A 338 -9.21 8.16 -0.01
CA ARG A 338 -10.47 8.21 -0.83
C ARG A 338 -11.76 8.09 0.00
N THR A 339 -11.85 8.82 1.09
CA THR A 339 -12.73 9.98 1.13
C THR A 339 -11.93 11.23 1.48
N GLY A 340 -12.57 12.38 1.41
CA GLY A 340 -12.30 13.40 2.40
C GLY A 340 -12.92 12.93 3.69
N SER A 341 -12.11 12.16 4.42
CA SER A 341 -12.08 11.80 5.86
C SER A 341 -10.77 11.09 6.27
N ASP A 342 -9.81 10.90 5.34
CA ASP A 342 -9.31 9.54 5.05
C ASP A 342 -8.09 9.52 4.11
N VAL A 343 -6.91 10.02 4.51
CA VAL A 343 -5.80 10.33 3.56
C VAL A 343 -4.38 10.40 4.17
N HIS A 344 -3.67 9.29 4.19
CA HIS A 344 -2.64 9.01 5.17
C HIS A 344 -1.27 9.48 4.73
N ALA A 345 -0.18 9.16 5.48
CA ALA A 345 0.78 10.25 5.71
C ALA A 345 2.20 9.92 6.32
N VAL A 346 3.36 10.50 5.91
CA VAL A 346 4.63 9.75 5.77
C VAL A 346 6.03 10.58 5.64
N GLY A 347 7.17 10.30 6.39
CA GLY A 347 8.61 10.80 6.34
C GLY A 347 9.64 10.34 7.52
N ASP A 348 11.04 10.61 7.68
CA ASP A 348 12.37 10.25 8.52
C ASP A 348 12.80 10.05 10.06
N GLY A 349 13.19 8.80 10.46
CA GLY A 349 13.50 8.23 11.80
C GLY A 349 12.54 7.18 12.49
N GLY A 350 11.49 6.67 11.82
CA GLY A 350 10.34 5.81 12.24
C GLY A 350 8.84 5.73 11.61
N THR A 351 7.75 6.56 11.30
CA THR A 351 6.90 7.81 11.58
C THR A 351 5.37 7.47 11.77
N ILE A 352 4.38 8.40 11.99
CA ILE A 352 2.89 8.40 11.61
C ILE A 352 1.80 9.02 12.61
N LEU A 353 0.69 9.72 12.15
CA LEU A 353 -0.59 10.28 12.82
C LEU A 353 -1.91 10.42 11.91
N HIS A 354 -3.04 11.20 12.07
CA HIS A 354 -4.25 11.15 11.12
C HIS A 354 -5.26 12.38 10.91
N TYR A 355 -5.77 12.88 9.70
CA TYR A 355 -7.01 13.78 9.55
C TYR A 355 -8.17 12.88 10.05
N ASN A 356 -8.34 12.80 11.39
CA ASN A 356 -9.48 12.23 12.11
C ASN A 356 -10.32 13.33 12.79
N GLY A 357 -11.42 13.70 12.14
CA GLY A 357 -12.47 14.55 12.70
C GLY A 357 -12.13 16.03 12.93
N THR A 358 -10.95 16.39 13.47
CA THR A 358 -10.48 17.80 13.63
C THR A 358 -8.97 18.02 13.75
N SER A 359 -8.23 16.93 14.00
CA SER A 359 -6.92 16.99 14.61
C SER A 359 -5.98 15.86 14.20
N TRP A 360 -4.87 15.84 14.88
CA TRP A 360 -3.83 14.89 14.71
C TRP A 360 -3.92 13.90 15.87
N SER A 361 -4.70 12.83 15.70
CA SER A 361 -4.62 11.65 16.59
C SER A 361 -3.52 10.71 16.12
N VAL A 362 -2.83 10.08 17.07
CA VAL A 362 -1.42 9.74 16.88
C VAL A 362 -0.98 8.47 17.59
N GLN A 363 -0.07 7.71 16.98
CA GLN A 363 0.32 6.42 17.55
C GLN A 363 1.77 5.90 17.26
N SER A 364 2.13 5.23 16.14
CA SER A 364 3.37 4.38 16.03
C SER A 364 3.66 3.72 14.65
N SER A 365 4.93 3.24 14.46
CA SER A 365 5.48 2.34 13.41
C SER A 365 6.27 1.12 13.89
N GLY A 366 7.24 1.33 14.78
CA GLY A 366 8.12 0.27 15.25
C GLY A 366 9.30 -0.14 14.33
N THR A 367 9.72 0.67 13.37
CA THR A 367 11.09 0.62 12.78
C THR A 367 11.67 2.05 12.66
N ALA A 368 12.89 2.28 12.14
CA ALA A 368 13.58 3.59 12.28
C ALA A 368 14.70 4.12 11.33
N SER A 369 15.26 3.51 10.27
CA SER A 369 14.81 2.59 9.23
C SER A 369 13.83 3.17 8.22
N ALA A 370 14.23 4.29 7.59
CA ALA A 370 13.51 5.36 6.88
C ALA A 370 12.10 5.06 6.25
N LEU A 371 11.64 5.67 5.15
CA LEU A 371 10.43 5.30 4.38
C LEU A 371 10.39 6.08 2.95
N TYR A 372 9.46 5.94 1.94
CA TYR A 372 9.40 6.70 0.67
C TYR A 372 8.10 6.51 -0.34
N ASN A 373 6.86 5.89 -0.15
CA ASN A 373 5.51 5.94 -0.97
C ASN A 373 4.05 5.36 -0.46
N VAL A 374 2.95 4.82 -1.19
CA VAL A 374 1.79 3.79 -0.84
C VAL A 374 0.17 3.77 -1.21
N TRP A 375 -0.85 3.24 -0.38
CA TRP A 375 -2.24 2.59 -0.68
C TRP A 375 -3.71 2.58 0.00
N GLY A 376 -4.16 1.97 1.13
CA GLY A 376 -5.61 1.81 1.65
C GLY A 376 -6.82 1.02 0.99
N ILE A 377 -7.76 0.22 1.61
CA ILE A 377 -9.12 -0.15 1.01
C ILE A 377 -10.51 0.15 1.66
N ALA A 378 -10.69 0.14 2.96
CA ALA A 378 -12.04 0.12 3.54
C ALA A 378 -12.10 1.05 4.75
N ALA A 379 -12.25 0.46 5.91
CA ALA A 379 -12.20 1.10 7.20
C ALA A 379 -11.27 0.30 8.15
N SER A 380 -10.50 -0.68 7.60
CA SER A 380 -9.68 -1.67 8.29
C SER A 380 -8.73 -2.62 7.46
N ASP A 381 -8.04 -2.31 6.33
CA ASP A 381 -7.13 -3.30 5.65
C ASP A 381 -5.91 -2.87 4.73
N VAL A 382 -4.63 -2.81 5.21
CA VAL A 382 -3.59 -1.88 4.66
C VAL A 382 -2.01 -1.98 4.99
N PHE A 383 -1.03 -1.81 4.01
CA PHE A 383 0.42 -2.28 3.91
C PHE A 383 1.66 -1.47 3.20
N ALA A 384 2.23 -0.39 3.76
CA ALA A 384 3.49 0.48 3.65
C ALA A 384 5.12 0.19 3.64
N VAL A 385 5.85 -0.41 2.66
CA VAL A 385 7.22 -1.12 2.57
C VAL A 385 8.69 -0.40 2.40
N GLY A 386 9.98 -0.83 2.80
CA GLY A 386 11.46 -0.44 2.42
C GLY A 386 12.85 -0.47 3.31
N GLU A 387 14.16 0.15 3.07
CA GLU A 387 15.82 -0.01 3.17
C GLU A 387 16.81 -1.30 2.82
N GLY A 388 17.12 -1.67 1.54
CA GLY A 388 16.99 -2.96 0.75
C GLY A 388 15.96 -4.17 0.93
N GLY A 389 14.66 -4.46 0.44
CA GLY A 389 13.14 -4.06 0.44
C GLY A 389 12.10 -4.33 1.63
N ALA A 390 11.90 -3.54 2.73
CA ALA A 390 11.09 -3.89 3.92
C ALA A 390 9.59 -3.61 3.86
N VAL A 391 8.81 -3.82 4.91
CA VAL A 391 7.35 -4.03 4.97
C VAL A 391 7.01 -4.14 6.48
N LEU A 392 5.77 -3.92 6.94
CA LEU A 392 5.18 -4.18 8.27
C LEU A 392 3.60 -4.62 8.17
N HIS A 393 2.44 -3.92 8.50
CA HIS A 393 0.92 -4.01 8.12
C HIS A 393 -0.09 -3.54 9.23
N TYR A 394 -1.41 -3.37 9.14
CA TYR A 394 -2.29 -3.09 10.33
C TYR A 394 -3.51 -4.03 10.47
N ASN A 395 -4.73 -3.58 10.78
CA ASN A 395 -5.98 -4.37 10.81
C ASN A 395 -7.29 -3.59 11.10
N GLY A 396 -7.33 -2.26 11.00
CA GLY A 396 -8.39 -1.47 11.63
C GLY A 396 -8.24 -1.28 13.16
N THR A 397 -7.03 -1.28 13.73
CA THR A 397 -6.67 -0.70 15.06
C THR A 397 -5.16 -0.54 15.31
N SER A 398 -4.31 -1.39 14.72
CA SER A 398 -2.90 -1.51 15.12
C SER A 398 -2.01 -2.11 14.03
N TRP A 399 -0.75 -1.67 13.90
CA TRP A 399 0.19 -2.38 13.01
C TRP A 399 0.59 -3.73 13.77
N THR A 400 0.44 -4.94 13.16
CA THR A 400 0.72 -6.39 13.61
C THR A 400 1.42 -7.56 12.69
N ALA A 401 2.78 -7.65 12.47
CA ALA A 401 3.74 -8.38 11.50
C ALA A 401 3.47 -9.08 10.07
N GLN A 402 4.10 -8.68 8.90
CA GLN A 402 4.11 -9.38 7.53
C GLN A 402 5.50 -9.89 6.99
N PRO A 403 6.04 -11.05 7.42
CA PRO A 403 7.48 -11.38 7.30
C PRO A 403 7.87 -12.30 6.13
N THR A 404 9.03 -12.05 5.50
CA THR A 404 9.28 -12.36 4.06
C THR A 404 10.62 -13.17 3.84
N PRO A 405 11.16 -13.33 2.61
CA PRO A 405 12.62 -13.41 2.41
C PRO A 405 13.23 -12.81 1.10
N THR A 406 13.94 -11.66 1.13
CA THR A 406 15.09 -11.29 0.22
C THR A 406 15.83 -10.05 0.78
N ALA A 407 16.45 -9.13 0.00
CA ALA A 407 17.14 -7.91 0.48
C ALA A 407 17.32 -6.77 -0.58
N ASN A 408 16.32 -6.62 -1.45
CA ASN A 408 16.18 -5.67 -2.53
C ASN A 408 14.98 -4.73 -2.38
N THR A 409 15.17 -3.42 -2.49
CA THR A 409 14.21 -2.32 -2.36
C THR A 409 12.87 -2.44 -3.09
N LEU A 410 11.94 -1.56 -2.79
CA LEU A 410 10.52 -1.37 -3.18
C LEU A 410 10.35 0.19 -3.45
N ILE A 411 9.24 0.86 -3.82
CA ILE A 411 8.96 2.31 -4.22
C ILE A 411 7.44 2.76 -4.37
N GLY A 412 6.33 2.09 -3.96
CA GLY A 412 4.97 2.74 -4.12
C GLY A 412 3.68 2.04 -3.69
N VAL A 413 2.41 2.41 -4.01
CA VAL A 413 1.27 1.45 -4.34
C VAL A 413 -0.07 1.87 -4.99
N TRP A 414 -0.68 1.08 -5.89
CA TRP A 414 -2.14 0.96 -6.10
C TRP A 414 -2.68 -0.39 -6.43
N GLY A 415 -3.76 -0.85 -5.84
CA GLY A 415 -4.54 -1.96 -6.40
C GLY A 415 -6.03 -1.68 -6.39
N SER A 416 -6.78 -2.63 -6.94
CA SER A 416 -8.21 -2.51 -7.15
C SER A 416 -9.12 -2.33 -5.94
N ALA A 417 -8.69 -2.59 -4.69
CA ALA A 417 -9.46 -3.42 -3.74
C ALA A 417 -8.55 -3.84 -2.46
N GLY A 418 -8.92 -4.41 -1.30
CA GLY A 418 -7.97 -4.79 -0.19
C GLY A 418 -7.27 -6.16 -0.25
N SER A 419 -6.69 -6.60 -1.37
CA SER A 419 -6.41 -8.05 -1.63
C SER A 419 -5.93 -8.46 -3.07
N ASP A 420 -4.69 -8.15 -3.49
CA ASP A 420 -3.97 -8.41 -4.81
C ASP A 420 -3.08 -7.19 -5.25
N VAL A 421 -1.78 -7.07 -4.82
CA VAL A 421 -1.10 -5.97 -4.07
C VAL A 421 0.34 -5.51 -4.44
N PHE A 422 0.96 -5.89 -5.57
CA PHE A 422 2.17 -5.26 -6.15
C PHE A 422 3.44 -4.89 -5.22
N ALA A 423 4.51 -4.14 -5.58
CA ALA A 423 5.86 -4.04 -4.89
C ALA A 423 7.08 -3.69 -5.73
N VAL A 424 6.98 -2.85 -6.75
CA VAL A 424 7.85 -2.72 -7.94
C VAL A 424 9.43 -2.56 -7.74
N GLY A 425 10.42 -2.37 -8.68
CA GLY A 425 11.81 -1.79 -8.41
C GLY A 425 13.18 -2.07 -9.17
N GLU A 426 14.37 -1.68 -8.61
CA GLU A 426 15.81 -1.87 -9.08
C GLU A 426 16.18 -3.20 -9.67
N VAL A 427 17.05 -4.04 -9.13
CA VAL A 427 17.49 -5.23 -9.85
C VAL A 427 16.41 -6.31 -10.12
N GLY A 428 15.37 -5.99 -10.90
CA GLY A 428 14.42 -6.81 -11.65
C GLY A 428 13.50 -7.74 -10.87
N THR A 429 13.60 -7.81 -9.55
CA THR A 429 12.68 -8.48 -8.62
C THR A 429 11.19 -8.25 -9.06
N ILE A 430 10.26 -9.19 -9.00
CA ILE A 430 8.79 -8.94 -9.21
C ILE A 430 8.06 -10.07 -8.56
N LEU A 431 6.88 -9.83 -8.03
CA LEU A 431 6.17 -10.71 -7.14
C LEU A 431 4.65 -10.98 -7.44
N HIS A 432 3.93 -11.82 -6.66
CA HIS A 432 2.54 -12.30 -6.95
C HIS A 432 1.72 -12.99 -5.78
N ASP A 433 1.27 -12.38 -4.66
CA ASP A 433 0.20 -13.00 -3.80
C ASP A 433 -1.18 -13.16 -4.47
N ASN A 434 -1.99 -13.94 -3.77
CA ASN A 434 -3.32 -14.45 -4.04
C ASN A 434 -3.90 -15.10 -2.72
N GLY A 435 -3.53 -14.61 -1.51
CA GLY A 435 -3.98 -15.06 -0.16
C GLY A 435 -2.90 -15.73 0.74
N ALA A 436 -1.65 -15.78 0.30
CA ALA A 436 -0.85 -16.99 0.16
C ALA A 436 0.65 -16.93 0.58
N GLY A 437 1.38 -15.80 0.57
CA GLY A 437 2.76 -15.67 1.11
C GLY A 437 3.70 -14.75 0.32
N TRP A 438 4.50 -13.85 0.93
CA TRP A 438 5.41 -13.04 0.09
C TRP A 438 6.67 -13.86 -0.38
N SER A 439 6.90 -14.09 -1.70
CA SER A 439 7.53 -15.38 -2.25
C SER A 439 8.13 -15.58 -3.72
N GLN A 440 7.51 -16.11 -4.87
CA GLN A 440 8.03 -16.26 -6.35
C GLN A 440 7.37 -15.65 -7.73
N GLN A 441 7.99 -14.74 -8.60
CA GLN A 441 7.52 -14.12 -9.95
C GLN A 441 8.55 -13.30 -10.91
N ALA A 442 8.30 -12.18 -11.71
CA ALA A 442 9.25 -11.62 -12.81
C ALA A 442 9.10 -10.23 -13.63
N SER A 443 10.05 -9.23 -13.63
CA SER A 443 10.10 -7.83 -14.27
C SER A 443 10.09 -7.56 -15.80
N GLY A 444 11.22 -7.13 -16.37
CA GLY A 444 11.46 -6.81 -17.79
C GLY A 444 12.92 -6.48 -18.12
N THR A 445 13.73 -6.23 -17.09
CA THR A 445 14.65 -5.07 -16.96
C THR A 445 15.10 -5.05 -15.47
N ALA A 446 16.24 -4.47 -15.07
CA ALA A 446 16.66 -4.53 -13.65
C ALA A 446 17.46 -3.33 -12.98
N ASN A 447 16.94 -2.12 -12.61
CA ASN A 447 15.59 -1.56 -12.88
C ASN A 447 14.85 -0.51 -11.88
N SER A 448 15.28 0.45 -11.00
CA SER A 448 14.63 1.37 -9.91
C SER A 448 13.21 2.14 -9.79
N LEU A 449 12.03 1.72 -10.26
CA LEU A 449 10.61 2.30 -10.23
C LEU A 449 9.81 3.22 -9.11
N TYR A 450 9.67 4.61 -9.13
CA TYR A 450 8.90 5.84 -8.52
C TYR A 450 7.33 6.31 -8.56
N GLY A 451 6.18 5.58 -8.49
CA GLY A 451 4.80 6.15 -8.81
C GLY A 451 3.69 5.11 -9.01
N VAL A 452 2.35 5.38 -9.09
CA VAL A 452 1.35 4.25 -9.18
C VAL A 452 -0.17 4.44 -9.47
N TRP A 453 -0.84 3.34 -9.87
CA TRP A 453 -2.30 3.02 -9.99
C TRP A 453 -2.65 1.59 -10.53
N LEU A 454 -3.95 1.17 -10.66
CA LEU A 454 -4.67 0.20 -11.59
C LEU A 454 -6.21 0.47 -11.73
N ARG A 455 -7.07 -0.29 -12.46
CA ARG A 455 -8.56 -0.28 -12.26
C ARG A 455 -9.26 -1.63 -12.03
N SER A 456 -8.57 -2.76 -12.13
CA SER A 456 -9.04 -4.12 -11.78
C SER A 456 -7.87 -5.11 -11.71
N ALA A 457 -8.13 -6.38 -11.40
CA ALA A 457 -7.16 -7.44 -11.09
C ALA A 457 -5.95 -7.63 -11.97
N SER A 458 -6.15 -7.47 -13.27
CA SER A 458 -5.17 -7.78 -14.30
C SER A 458 -4.55 -6.54 -14.92
N ASP A 459 -5.23 -5.40 -14.72
CA ASP A 459 -4.59 -4.12 -14.43
C ASP A 459 -3.36 -4.35 -13.57
N LEU A 460 -2.17 -3.95 -13.99
CA LEU A 460 -0.93 -3.63 -13.24
C LEU A 460 -0.18 -2.52 -14.07
N PHE A 461 0.93 -1.83 -13.71
CA PHE A 461 1.54 -0.88 -14.71
C PHE A 461 2.91 -0.22 -14.38
N ALA A 462 4.05 -0.92 -14.36
CA ALA A 462 5.16 -0.48 -13.49
C ALA A 462 6.36 0.29 -14.10
N VAL A 463 6.34 1.65 -14.01
CA VAL A 463 7.12 2.84 -14.54
C VAL A 463 8.61 3.02 -14.14
N GLY A 464 9.37 3.94 -14.78
CA GLY A 464 10.79 3.89 -15.20
C GLY A 464 11.76 5.08 -14.95
N ASP A 465 13.02 4.70 -14.88
CA ASP A 465 14.40 5.16 -15.09
C ASP A 465 14.84 4.09 -16.14
N GLY A 466 16.04 4.12 -16.73
CA GLY A 466 16.46 3.15 -17.77
C GLY A 466 15.68 3.33 -19.09
N GLY A 467 14.49 3.89 -18.96
CA GLY A 467 13.33 3.93 -19.82
C GLY A 467 12.11 3.22 -19.38
N THR A 468 12.24 2.29 -18.46
CA THR A 468 11.58 1.09 -18.88
C THR A 468 10.07 1.25 -18.78
N VAL A 469 9.38 0.90 -19.88
CA VAL A 469 7.93 0.84 -20.01
C VAL A 469 7.56 -0.63 -20.07
N LEU A 470 7.66 -1.45 -19.00
CA LEU A 470 7.04 -2.78 -18.87
C LEU A 470 5.67 -2.81 -19.62
N HIS A 471 5.17 -3.94 -20.25
CA HIS A 471 4.11 -4.14 -21.32
C HIS A 471 3.26 -5.65 -21.58
N PHE A 472 2.18 -6.53 -21.10
CA PHE A 472 0.75 -6.72 -20.33
C PHE A 472 -0.16 -8.01 -20.40
N ASN A 473 -1.24 -8.19 -19.53
CA ASN A 473 -1.96 -9.40 -19.04
C ASN A 473 -2.88 -9.51 -17.77
N GLY A 474 -2.30 -9.78 -16.58
CA GLY A 474 -2.88 -10.51 -15.42
C GLY A 474 -2.06 -11.71 -14.88
N THR A 475 -0.93 -12.04 -15.53
CA THR A 475 -0.12 -13.27 -15.44
C THR A 475 1.44 -13.15 -15.41
N SER A 476 2.13 -12.19 -16.05
CA SER A 476 3.62 -12.14 -16.17
C SER A 476 4.21 -10.82 -16.71
N TRP A 477 5.37 -10.36 -16.23
CA TRP A 477 6.01 -9.13 -16.72
C TRP A 477 7.13 -9.49 -17.81
N THR A 478 7.72 -8.61 -18.70
CA THR A 478 8.46 -8.86 -20.02
C THR A 478 9.14 -7.64 -20.83
N VAL A 479 9.24 -7.57 -22.21
CA VAL A 479 10.17 -6.65 -23.02
C VAL A 479 9.88 -5.92 -24.46
N GLN A 480 8.68 -5.64 -25.07
CA GLN A 480 8.29 -4.96 -26.41
C GLN A 480 8.84 -3.53 -26.90
N PRO A 481 8.26 -2.79 -27.92
CA PRO A 481 8.73 -1.46 -28.42
C PRO A 481 8.69 -0.21 -27.53
N SER A 482 9.71 0.65 -27.69
CA SER A 482 10.06 1.87 -26.93
C SER A 482 9.45 3.24 -27.36
N GLY A 483 9.86 4.36 -26.70
CA GLY A 483 9.50 5.76 -26.99
C GLY A 483 9.93 6.91 -26.03
N THR A 484 11.11 6.91 -25.39
CA THR A 484 11.64 8.11 -24.66
C THR A 484 13.18 8.15 -24.67
N ALA A 485 13.86 9.06 -23.94
CA ALA A 485 15.25 8.85 -23.50
C ALA A 485 15.69 9.58 -22.21
N SER A 486 14.93 10.48 -21.58
CA SER A 486 15.36 11.09 -20.28
C SER A 486 15.00 10.20 -19.08
N LEU A 487 14.75 10.63 -17.82
CA LEU A 487 14.26 9.93 -16.58
C LEU A 487 12.98 9.09 -16.85
N LEU A 488 12.08 8.80 -15.90
CA LEU A 488 10.60 8.99 -16.01
C LEU A 488 9.93 8.48 -14.72
N ASN A 489 8.67 8.01 -14.76
CA ASN A 489 7.61 8.89 -14.28
C ASN A 489 6.54 8.35 -13.30
N GLY A 490 5.39 7.90 -13.82
CA GLY A 490 4.09 7.57 -13.22
C GLY A 490 3.18 7.15 -14.38
N VAL A 491 1.84 7.02 -14.22
CA VAL A 491 0.85 7.14 -15.32
C VAL A 491 -0.62 7.20 -14.83
N TRP A 492 -1.67 7.29 -15.67
CA TRP A 492 -3.13 7.28 -15.37
C TRP A 492 -4.09 6.94 -16.45
N GLY A 493 -5.32 6.71 -16.00
CA GLY A 493 -6.55 6.49 -16.67
C GLY A 493 -7.73 6.12 -15.76
N SER A 494 -8.96 6.39 -16.22
CA SER A 494 -10.23 6.03 -15.55
C SER A 494 -10.72 4.61 -15.91
N SER A 495 -9.97 3.91 -16.76
CA SER A 495 -10.38 2.75 -17.54
C SER A 495 -9.21 2.33 -18.46
N GLY A 496 -9.45 1.42 -19.41
CA GLY A 496 -8.59 1.05 -20.54
C GLY A 496 -9.13 1.52 -21.90
N SER A 497 -9.81 2.68 -21.95
CA SER A 497 -10.34 3.43 -23.12
C SER A 497 -9.85 4.90 -23.42
N ASP A 498 -9.06 5.59 -22.57
CA ASP A 498 -8.45 6.96 -22.65
C ASP A 498 -6.94 7.25 -22.02
N VAL A 499 -5.78 6.48 -21.95
CA VAL A 499 -4.49 6.73 -21.11
C VAL A 499 -3.70 8.01 -21.41
N PHE A 500 -3.23 8.82 -20.42
CA PHE A 500 -2.49 10.12 -20.52
C PHE A 500 -1.00 10.12 -19.96
N ALA A 501 -0.26 11.25 -19.82
CA ALA A 501 1.14 11.37 -19.33
C ALA A 501 1.55 12.61 -18.45
N VAL A 502 2.85 13.00 -18.41
CA VAL A 502 3.70 13.93 -17.58
C VAL A 502 5.19 13.74 -18.07
N GLY A 503 6.25 14.31 -17.49
CA GLY A 503 7.55 14.39 -18.19
C GLY A 503 8.79 15.15 -17.62
N ASN A 504 9.49 14.70 -16.59
CA ASN A 504 10.55 15.44 -15.83
C ASN A 504 11.98 15.50 -16.42
N GLY A 505 12.02 15.59 -17.74
CA GLY A 505 13.10 15.63 -18.73
C GLY A 505 12.58 16.22 -20.01
N GLY A 506 11.30 15.93 -20.27
CA GLY A 506 10.46 16.42 -21.33
C GLY A 506 9.08 15.72 -21.53
N THR A 507 8.94 14.77 -22.47
CA THR A 507 7.76 13.86 -22.76
C THR A 507 6.31 14.40 -22.90
N ILE A 508 5.53 14.22 -24.03
CA ILE A 508 4.10 14.70 -24.23
C ILE A 508 3.12 13.55 -24.26
N GLN A 509 3.35 12.54 -25.08
CA GLN A 509 2.44 11.40 -25.23
C GLN A 509 1.01 11.74 -25.81
N HIS A 510 0.23 10.74 -26.27
CA HIS A 510 -1.08 10.71 -27.02
C HIS A 510 -1.94 9.45 -26.63
N TYR A 511 -1.27 8.29 -26.47
CA TYR A 511 -1.77 6.90 -26.45
C TYR A 511 -3.26 6.71 -26.61
N ASN A 512 -3.80 6.89 -27.82
CA ASN A 512 -4.86 6.08 -28.38
C ASN A 512 -4.51 4.54 -28.50
N GLY A 513 -4.21 3.82 -27.40
CA GLY A 513 -4.29 2.34 -27.29
C GLY A 513 -3.33 1.46 -28.11
N SER A 514 -2.21 1.96 -28.66
CA SER A 514 -1.30 1.15 -29.52
C SER A 514 0.26 1.34 -29.55
N GLY A 515 0.93 2.52 -29.62
CA GLY A 515 2.45 2.70 -29.66
C GLY A 515 3.02 4.17 -29.80
N TRP A 516 4.32 4.59 -29.74
CA TRP A 516 4.81 5.96 -29.25
C TRP A 516 5.25 7.15 -30.21
N SER A 517 5.28 8.47 -29.77
CA SER A 517 5.26 9.74 -30.63
C SER A 517 5.93 11.11 -30.17
N ALA A 518 5.92 12.25 -30.97
CA ALA A 518 6.32 13.69 -30.65
C ALA A 518 5.74 14.89 -31.54
N GLN A 519 5.73 16.22 -31.14
CA GLN A 519 4.90 17.35 -31.76
C GLN A 519 5.19 18.94 -31.66
N ALA A 520 5.11 19.69 -30.52
CA ALA A 520 4.83 21.17 -30.38
C ALA A 520 5.87 22.20 -29.74
N SER A 521 5.89 22.87 -28.55
CA SER A 521 5.06 22.96 -27.31
C SER A 521 5.74 23.05 -25.85
N GLY A 522 7.08 22.86 -25.56
CA GLY A 522 7.74 22.57 -24.20
C GLY A 522 8.70 23.51 -23.40
N THR A 523 8.74 23.40 -22.05
CA THR A 523 9.67 24.12 -21.14
C THR A 523 10.68 23.20 -20.46
N THR A 524 11.78 23.75 -19.96
CA THR A 524 12.91 23.05 -19.34
C THR A 524 12.67 22.58 -17.91
N VAL A 525 11.43 22.46 -17.45
CA VAL A 525 11.10 22.52 -16.01
C VAL A 525 10.33 21.30 -15.61
N ASP A 526 10.84 20.14 -15.94
CA ASP A 526 10.69 19.11 -14.95
C ASP A 526 9.36 18.32 -14.96
N LEU A 527 8.29 18.73 -15.64
CA LEU A 527 6.90 18.46 -15.19
C LEU A 527 6.55 16.94 -14.97
N ALA A 528 5.70 16.52 -14.00
CA ALA A 528 6.16 15.62 -12.94
C ALA A 528 5.40 14.49 -12.16
N GLY A 529 4.12 14.09 -12.33
CA GLY A 529 3.28 13.14 -11.50
C GLY A 529 1.87 13.07 -12.05
N ILE A 530 0.68 13.18 -11.34
CA ILE A 530 -0.64 13.52 -12.03
C ILE A 530 -2.08 13.86 -11.43
N TRP A 531 -3.15 14.33 -12.14
CA TRP A 531 -4.46 13.59 -12.33
C TRP A 531 -5.70 14.23 -13.00
N GLY A 532 -6.74 13.46 -13.34
CA GLY A 532 -8.10 13.87 -13.69
C GLY A 532 -9.11 12.69 -13.73
N THR A 533 -10.43 12.89 -13.72
CA THR A 533 -11.51 11.86 -13.59
C THR A 533 -11.78 10.95 -14.80
N SER A 534 -11.38 11.35 -16.01
CA SER A 534 -11.89 10.87 -17.30
C SER A 534 -11.05 11.43 -18.46
N GLY A 535 -11.49 11.34 -19.72
CA GLY A 535 -10.81 11.88 -20.91
C GLY A 535 -10.82 13.41 -21.19
N SER A 536 -11.51 14.29 -20.43
CA SER A 536 -11.84 15.67 -20.92
C SER A 536 -11.20 16.96 -20.34
N ASP A 537 -10.99 17.09 -18.99
CA ASP A 537 -10.13 17.77 -17.90
C ASP A 537 -8.46 17.70 -17.52
N VAL A 538 -7.29 18.35 -17.99
CA VAL A 538 -5.82 18.52 -17.54
C VAL A 538 -5.03 19.91 -17.22
N PHE A 539 -5.28 20.81 -16.24
CA PHE A 539 -4.29 21.72 -15.56
C PHE A 539 -2.82 21.21 -15.53
N ALA A 540 -1.80 22.08 -15.46
CA ALA A 540 -0.39 21.72 -15.14
C ALA A 540 0.07 22.39 -13.83
N VAL A 541 1.25 22.09 -13.18
CA VAL A 541 2.12 22.67 -12.03
C VAL A 541 3.75 22.39 -12.16
N GLY A 542 4.78 22.48 -11.25
CA GLY A 542 6.25 22.20 -11.53
C GLY A 542 7.44 23.00 -10.86
N THR A 543 8.39 23.67 -11.57
CA THR A 543 9.32 24.76 -11.05
C THR A 543 9.01 26.27 -11.35
N GLY A 544 8.69 27.06 -10.33
CA GLY A 544 8.13 28.42 -10.21
C GLY A 544 7.00 28.93 -11.12
N THR A 545 6.46 28.15 -12.03
CA THR A 545 5.70 28.59 -13.21
C THR A 545 4.14 28.49 -13.20
N ILE A 546 3.46 28.98 -14.28
CA ILE A 546 2.06 28.64 -14.68
C ILE A 546 1.80 28.20 -16.17
N LEU A 547 0.84 27.27 -16.48
CA LEU A 547 0.58 26.43 -17.73
C LEU A 547 -0.82 25.77 -17.73
N HIS A 548 -1.48 25.71 -18.90
CA HIS A 548 -2.88 25.30 -19.12
C HIS A 548 -3.11 24.22 -20.22
N TYR A 549 -3.41 22.93 -19.99
CA TYR A 549 -4.28 22.04 -20.92
C TYR A 549 -7.30 22.18 -21.32
N ASN A 550 -8.06 21.35 -22.17
CA ASN A 550 -9.15 21.49 -23.17
C ASN A 550 -9.32 20.16 -24.00
N GLY A 551 -8.55 19.09 -23.73
CA GLY A 551 -8.30 17.96 -24.65
C GLY A 551 -7.35 18.23 -25.84
N THR A 552 -6.59 19.35 -25.85
CA THR A 552 -5.74 19.80 -26.99
C THR A 552 -4.30 20.42 -26.79
N SER A 553 -3.96 21.37 -25.87
CA SER A 553 -2.61 22.04 -25.74
C SER A 553 -2.25 22.70 -24.38
N TRP A 554 -1.01 22.61 -23.80
CA TRP A 554 -0.67 23.16 -22.45
C TRP A 554 -0.19 24.66 -22.53
N ALA A 555 -0.71 25.68 -21.76
CA ALA A 555 -0.61 27.14 -22.09
C ALA A 555 -0.44 28.41 -21.11
N THR A 556 -0.84 28.63 -19.79
CA THR A 556 -0.23 29.63 -18.73
C THR A 556 -0.96 30.84 -17.90
N HIS A 557 -1.92 30.87 -16.86
CA HIS A 557 -2.68 31.89 -15.88
C HIS A 557 -2.36 33.36 -15.16
N ALA A 558 -1.69 33.66 -13.97
CA ALA A 558 -1.21 35.05 -13.43
C ALA A 558 0.20 35.40 -12.64
N THR A 559 0.56 35.25 -11.30
CA THR A 559 1.99 35.34 -10.65
C THR A 559 2.35 34.54 -9.30
N VAL A 560 3.58 33.96 -8.97
CA VAL A 560 3.96 32.99 -7.81
C VAL A 560 4.97 33.40 -6.65
N THR A 561 5.37 32.48 -5.67
CA THR A 561 6.66 32.33 -4.85
C THR A 561 6.66 32.57 -3.29
N ARG A 562 7.81 32.42 -2.58
CA ARG A 562 8.11 33.04 -1.24
C ARG A 562 9.38 33.87 -1.26
N GLY A 563 9.20 35.16 -0.98
CA GLY A 563 10.29 36.12 -1.13
C GLY A 563 10.78 36.26 -2.59
N GLY A 564 10.02 35.77 -3.59
CA GLY A 564 10.42 35.81 -4.99
C GLY A 564 11.27 34.64 -5.46
N THR A 565 11.82 33.83 -4.56
CA THR A 565 12.38 32.52 -4.93
C THR A 565 11.23 31.49 -4.91
N PRO A 566 11.08 30.63 -5.93
CA PRO A 566 9.90 29.77 -6.01
C PRO A 566 10.00 28.50 -5.16
N VAL A 567 8.88 27.82 -4.99
CA VAL A 567 8.60 26.73 -4.03
C VAL A 567 8.75 25.31 -4.55
N ALA A 568 9.77 24.56 -4.17
CA ALA A 568 10.36 23.49 -4.97
C ALA A 568 9.60 22.16 -5.15
N VAL A 569 8.38 22.15 -5.72
CA VAL A 569 7.28 21.15 -5.58
C VAL A 569 7.61 19.64 -5.61
N TYR A 570 6.67 18.73 -5.68
CA TYR A 570 6.76 17.35 -6.14
C TYR A 570 5.48 16.55 -5.81
N GLY A 571 4.36 17.11 -5.28
CA GLY A 571 3.17 16.24 -5.10
C GLY A 571 1.70 16.69 -5.15
N VAL A 572 0.75 15.72 -5.33
CA VAL A 572 -0.77 15.73 -5.26
C VAL A 572 -1.57 14.62 -6.04
N TRP A 573 -2.74 14.10 -5.64
CA TRP A 573 -4.07 14.24 -6.29
C TRP A 573 -5.22 14.39 -5.22
N GLY A 574 -6.50 14.75 -5.40
CA GLY A 574 -7.57 14.50 -4.35
C GLY A 574 -9.03 14.72 -4.78
N SER A 575 -10.04 14.05 -4.15
CA SER A 575 -11.57 14.09 -4.06
C SER A 575 -12.68 13.76 -5.15
N SER A 576 -13.73 14.44 -5.72
CA SER A 576 -14.54 15.73 -5.75
C SER A 576 -14.91 16.45 -7.11
N GLY A 577 -14.76 17.80 -7.35
CA GLY A 577 -15.38 18.63 -8.47
C GLY A 577 -14.55 19.59 -9.42
N SER A 578 -14.51 20.94 -9.21
CA SER A 578 -13.55 21.96 -9.76
C SER A 578 -12.82 22.77 -8.65
N ASP A 579 -11.60 22.36 -8.33
CA ASP A 579 -10.72 23.03 -7.39
C ASP A 579 -9.27 22.55 -7.62
N VAL A 580 -8.37 22.60 -6.63
CA VAL A 580 -7.00 22.06 -6.60
C VAL A 580 -6.62 21.60 -5.22
N PHE A 581 -5.40 21.03 -4.96
CA PHE A 581 -4.57 21.47 -3.81
C PHE A 581 -3.06 21.03 -3.53
N VAL A 582 -2.21 20.61 -4.51
CA VAL A 582 -0.69 20.55 -4.75
C VAL A 582 0.41 21.03 -3.74
N VAL A 583 1.70 21.54 -3.95
CA VAL A 583 2.66 21.84 -2.79
C VAL A 583 3.75 22.97 -2.61
N GLY A 584 4.58 23.15 -1.50
CA GLY A 584 4.74 22.52 -0.12
C GLY A 584 5.78 22.84 1.03
N ASP A 585 7.04 23.26 0.82
CA ASP A 585 8.11 23.21 1.86
C ASP A 585 7.96 24.38 2.79
N PHE A 586 8.84 24.56 3.76
CA PHE A 586 9.08 25.87 4.34
C PHE A 586 7.80 26.45 4.97
N GLY A 587 6.79 25.60 5.20
CA GLY A 587 5.46 25.96 5.64
C GLY A 587 4.38 25.88 4.57
N LEU A 588 4.60 25.42 3.35
CA LEU A 588 3.65 25.71 2.30
C LEU A 588 2.48 24.74 2.48
N ILE A 589 1.36 25.20 3.13
CA ILE A 589 -0.05 24.77 2.88
C ILE A 589 -0.62 25.74 1.89
N ALA A 590 -1.52 25.22 1.06
CA ALA A 590 -2.29 26.06 0.25
C ALA A 590 -3.75 25.55 0.02
N HIS A 591 -4.73 26.30 0.59
CA HIS A 591 -6.18 26.29 0.30
C HIS A 591 -6.54 26.85 -1.00
N TYR A 592 -7.84 26.92 -1.26
CA TYR A 592 -8.57 27.27 -2.52
C TYR A 592 -9.86 27.75 -1.56
N ASP A 593 -10.36 29.00 -1.19
CA ASP A 593 -11.72 29.34 -0.49
C ASP A 593 -13.02 29.90 -1.24
N GLY A 594 -13.00 30.86 -2.21
CA GLY A 594 -14.02 31.14 -3.31
C GLY A 594 -13.69 31.27 -4.86
N ILE A 595 -12.51 31.71 -5.42
CA ILE A 595 -12.17 31.74 -6.91
C ILE A 595 -10.69 31.69 -7.58
N THR A 596 -9.50 31.38 -7.00
CA THR A 596 -8.11 31.79 -7.46
C THR A 596 -6.86 31.03 -6.85
N TRP A 597 -5.82 31.70 -6.27
CA TRP A 597 -4.70 31.13 -5.47
C TRP A 597 -3.97 32.17 -4.50
N THR A 598 -3.77 31.96 -3.16
CA THR A 598 -3.21 32.85 -2.05
C THR A 598 -2.93 32.21 -0.61
N VAL A 599 -1.89 32.57 0.19
CA VAL A 599 -1.37 32.06 1.55
C VAL A 599 -2.18 32.20 2.90
N GLN A 600 -1.73 31.52 3.99
CA GLN A 600 -2.01 31.75 5.44
C GLN A 600 -0.78 31.46 6.39
N THR A 601 -0.72 30.47 7.32
CA THR A 601 0.46 30.09 8.18
C THR A 601 0.36 28.68 8.84
N SER A 602 1.41 27.83 8.83
CA SER A 602 1.33 26.34 8.80
C SER A 602 2.00 25.44 9.87
N GLY A 603 2.19 25.94 11.10
CA GLY A 603 2.55 25.12 12.29
C GLY A 603 3.86 24.31 12.22
N THR A 604 4.75 24.67 11.30
CA THR A 604 6.05 24.05 10.96
C THR A 604 6.60 24.86 9.75
N GLN A 605 7.87 24.70 9.36
CA GLN A 605 8.57 25.63 8.43
C GLN A 605 9.34 24.93 7.33
N SER A 606 8.63 24.07 6.59
CA SER A 606 9.17 22.77 6.33
C SER A 606 8.40 21.79 5.34
N ALA A 607 8.70 20.46 5.29
CA ALA A 607 8.15 19.20 4.64
C ALA A 607 6.98 18.26 5.05
N LEU A 608 6.48 17.43 4.15
CA LEU A 608 5.70 16.17 4.21
C LEU A 608 5.72 15.81 2.61
N PHE A 609 4.91 15.07 1.79
CA PHE A 609 4.80 15.30 0.27
C PHE A 609 3.53 14.81 -0.60
N ALA A 610 2.27 15.36 -0.56
CA ALA A 610 0.95 14.91 -1.19
C ALA A 610 -0.44 14.79 -0.46
N VAL A 611 -1.50 14.45 -1.22
CA VAL A 611 -2.93 14.08 -0.97
C VAL A 611 -3.47 12.93 -1.83
N TRP A 612 -4.56 12.21 -1.47
CA TRP A 612 -5.64 11.60 -2.33
C TRP A 612 -6.96 11.63 -1.56
N GLY A 613 -8.16 11.52 -2.14
CA GLY A 613 -9.40 11.65 -1.35
C GLY A 613 -10.68 11.35 -2.14
N SER A 614 -11.87 11.57 -1.56
CA SER A 614 -13.18 11.36 -2.24
C SER A 614 -14.39 12.13 -1.68
N SER A 615 -14.15 13.14 -0.85
CA SER A 615 -15.15 14.09 -0.35
C SER A 615 -14.49 15.47 -0.27
N GLY A 616 -15.30 16.52 -0.47
CA GLY A 616 -14.89 17.93 -0.47
C GLY A 616 -14.43 18.54 0.86
N GLY A 617 -14.07 17.73 1.87
CA GLY A 617 -14.17 18.16 3.26
C GLY A 617 -13.37 17.48 4.36
N ASP A 618 -12.64 16.38 4.13
CA ASP A 618 -11.78 15.78 5.18
C ASP A 618 -10.55 14.99 4.65
N VAL A 619 -9.98 15.45 3.53
CA VAL A 619 -8.82 14.81 2.86
C VAL A 619 -7.50 15.01 3.69
N PHE A 620 -6.25 14.63 3.35
CA PHE A 620 -4.95 14.95 4.06
C PHE A 620 -3.60 14.50 3.42
N ALA A 621 -2.54 14.28 4.23
CA ALA A 621 -1.18 14.81 4.01
C ALA A 621 -0.16 14.46 5.16
N VAL A 622 1.19 14.45 4.97
CA VAL A 622 2.10 13.27 5.03
C VAL A 622 3.63 13.42 5.33
N GLY A 623 4.14 13.09 6.55
CA GLY A 623 5.54 13.32 6.95
C GLY A 623 6.36 12.58 8.05
N ASP A 624 7.60 13.07 8.18
CA ASP A 624 8.78 12.78 9.00
C ASP A 624 8.72 13.41 10.36
N ILE A 625 9.69 13.02 11.17
CA ILE A 625 9.83 12.90 12.60
C ILE A 625 8.56 12.50 13.36
N GLY A 626 7.45 12.26 12.65
CA GLY A 626 6.17 11.74 13.07
C GLY A 626 4.99 11.95 12.10
N LEU A 627 5.06 12.94 11.23
CA LEU A 627 3.93 13.78 10.80
C LEU A 627 2.89 13.25 9.82
N ILE A 628 1.65 13.75 9.93
CA ILE A 628 0.38 13.46 9.20
C ILE A 628 -0.73 14.36 9.83
N ALA A 629 -1.87 14.89 9.25
CA ALA A 629 -3.26 14.88 9.89
C ALA A 629 -4.32 16.07 9.89
N HIS A 630 -5.48 15.91 10.59
CA HIS A 630 -6.76 16.68 10.87
C HIS A 630 -6.62 18.20 10.79
N TYR A 631 -7.38 18.92 9.99
CA TYR A 631 -8.50 18.45 9.08
C TYR A 631 -9.70 19.22 9.91
N ASP A 632 -10.72 19.98 9.44
CA ASP A 632 -12.16 19.75 9.70
C ASP A 632 -13.09 20.22 8.55
N GLY A 633 -12.58 20.25 7.30
CA GLY A 633 -13.11 21.01 6.18
C GLY A 633 -12.66 22.47 6.26
N THR A 634 -11.85 22.80 7.28
CA THR A 634 -11.53 24.16 7.72
C THR A 634 -10.12 24.35 8.36
N SER A 635 -9.59 23.42 9.19
CA SER A 635 -8.47 23.70 10.12
C SER A 635 -7.51 22.51 10.39
N TRP A 636 -6.59 22.59 11.39
CA TRP A 636 -5.35 21.78 11.49
C TRP A 636 -4.68 21.66 12.88
N THR A 637 -3.98 20.54 13.23
CA THR A 637 -3.30 20.35 14.58
C THR A 637 -1.98 19.51 14.71
N MET A 638 -1.80 18.68 15.78
CA MET A 638 -0.66 17.77 16.13
C MET A 638 -0.87 16.72 17.27
N GLN A 639 0.05 15.73 17.42
CA GLN A 639 0.65 15.28 18.71
C GLN A 639 2.06 14.61 18.57
N ALA A 640 2.24 13.27 18.73
CA ALA A 640 3.56 12.57 18.70
C ALA A 640 3.53 11.04 18.39
N SER A 641 4.09 10.65 17.23
CA SER A 641 4.02 9.46 16.34
C SER A 641 4.61 8.11 16.73
N GLY A 642 5.28 8.01 17.87
CA GLY A 642 6.04 6.82 18.30
C GLY A 642 7.36 6.55 17.54
N THR A 643 7.69 7.34 16.51
CA THR A 643 8.59 6.93 15.41
C THR A 643 8.70 8.10 14.38
N ALA A 644 9.57 8.11 13.38
CA ALA A 644 9.93 9.26 12.52
C ALA A 644 10.19 9.22 10.94
N ASN A 645 10.18 8.11 10.09
CA ASN A 645 10.98 7.45 8.94
C ASN A 645 10.88 7.81 7.40
N ALA A 646 11.90 8.11 6.53
CA ALA A 646 11.89 8.63 5.10
C ALA A 646 10.56 9.00 4.39
N LEU A 647 9.53 8.17 4.59
CA LEU A 647 8.20 7.95 4.05
C LEU A 647 7.79 8.97 2.96
N TRP A 648 7.41 8.53 1.74
CA TRP A 648 7.04 9.42 0.60
C TRP A 648 5.63 9.28 -0.08
N GLY A 649 4.60 8.58 0.40
CA GLY A 649 3.34 8.30 -0.35
C GLY A 649 2.21 7.62 0.40
N VAL A 650 1.10 7.27 -0.27
CA VAL A 650 -0.14 6.55 0.14
C VAL A 650 -1.36 6.40 -0.90
N TRP A 651 -2.43 5.64 -0.60
CA TRP A 651 -3.82 5.81 -1.07
C TRP A 651 -4.78 5.41 0.07
N GLY A 652 -6.08 5.51 -0.14
CA GLY A 652 -7.15 4.80 0.55
C GLY A 652 -8.53 5.19 -0.02
N PRO A 653 -9.71 4.93 0.53
CA PRO A 653 -10.72 4.18 -0.24
C PRO A 653 -12.21 4.25 0.20
N SER A 654 -12.51 4.94 1.29
CA SER A 654 -13.66 4.79 2.20
C SER A 654 -13.18 5.37 3.53
N VAL A 655 -14.00 6.14 4.26
CA VAL A 655 -13.65 7.13 5.32
C VAL A 655 -12.67 6.78 6.46
N SER A 656 -12.02 5.62 6.48
CA SER A 656 -11.36 5.07 7.63
C SER A 656 -10.20 4.09 7.41
N ASP A 657 -9.59 3.88 6.23
CA ASP A 657 -8.28 3.18 6.18
C ASP A 657 -7.41 3.45 4.96
N VAL A 658 -6.12 3.69 5.13
CA VAL A 658 -5.30 4.29 4.07
C VAL A 658 -3.83 3.95 4.40
N PHE A 659 -2.96 3.52 3.46
CA PHE A 659 -1.62 2.92 3.81
C PHE A 659 -0.59 4.06 4.17
N ALA A 660 0.72 3.78 4.33
CA ALA A 660 1.85 4.77 4.40
C ALA A 660 3.37 4.26 4.23
N ILE A 661 4.00 4.05 3.03
CA ILE A 661 5.22 3.18 2.74
C ILE A 661 6.63 3.83 2.84
N GLY A 662 7.67 2.96 2.92
CA GLY A 662 9.04 3.23 2.44
C GLY A 662 10.44 2.64 2.86
N ASP A 663 11.64 3.27 2.66
CA ASP A 663 12.93 2.81 3.32
C ASP A 663 12.97 2.33 4.80
N SER A 664 13.99 1.68 5.41
CA SER A 664 13.93 0.43 6.27
C SER A 664 12.61 -0.14 6.85
N GLY A 665 11.51 0.14 6.17
CA GLY A 665 10.39 -0.70 5.89
C GLY A 665 9.65 -0.99 7.14
N SER A 666 9.10 0.10 7.65
CA SER A 666 7.74 0.13 8.10
C SER A 666 6.86 -0.62 7.06
N VAL A 667 5.76 -1.22 7.50
CA VAL A 667 4.41 -1.24 6.91
C VAL A 667 3.49 -0.88 8.05
N LEU A 668 3.14 0.34 7.95
CA LEU A 668 2.25 1.15 8.78
C LEU A 668 -0.73 1.42 8.38
N HIS A 669 -1.79 1.35 9.25
CA HIS A 669 -3.15 1.82 8.91
C HIS A 669 -3.90 2.44 10.01
N TYR A 670 -5.16 2.66 9.70
CA TYR A 670 -6.15 3.41 10.41
C TYR A 670 -7.48 2.71 10.27
N ASP A 671 -8.41 3.13 11.08
CA ASP A 671 -9.69 2.48 11.35
C ASP A 671 -10.86 3.46 11.43
N GLY A 672 -10.57 4.75 11.32
CA GLY A 672 -11.32 5.79 12.00
C GLY A 672 -10.65 6.30 13.30
N THR A 673 -9.49 5.77 13.72
CA THR A 673 -8.80 6.15 14.98
C THR A 673 -7.24 6.31 15.01
N SER A 674 -6.37 5.35 14.64
CA SER A 674 -4.93 5.32 15.06
C SER A 674 -3.96 4.51 14.15
N TRP A 675 -2.72 4.13 14.60
CA TRP A 675 -1.57 3.51 13.83
C TRP A 675 -0.49 2.71 14.74
N ILE A 676 -0.23 1.34 14.77
CA ILE A 676 0.80 0.56 15.67
C ILE A 676 2.19 -0.07 15.14
N ALA A 677 2.55 -1.40 15.06
CA ALA A 677 3.89 -1.96 14.56
C ALA A 677 4.06 -3.46 14.02
N GLN A 678 4.94 -3.79 13.02
CA GLN A 678 4.97 -5.12 12.26
C GLN A 678 6.31 -5.82 11.72
N THR A 679 6.42 -6.29 10.43
CA THR A 679 7.57 -6.93 9.69
C THR A 679 7.47 -7.06 8.14
N SER A 680 8.62 -7.34 7.49
CA SER A 680 8.83 -7.66 6.07
C SER A 680 9.53 -8.97 5.73
N PRO A 681 9.47 -9.39 4.47
CA PRO A 681 10.99 -10.29 3.56
C PRO A 681 12.35 -9.55 3.59
N THR A 682 12.58 -8.86 2.48
CA THR A 682 13.47 -7.80 2.08
C THR A 682 13.40 -6.59 3.04
N LEU A 683 14.32 -5.61 2.94
CA LEU A 683 14.66 -4.48 3.85
C LEU A 683 14.64 -2.93 3.44
N GLY A 684 14.32 -2.43 2.16
CA GLY A 684 14.49 -1.34 0.97
C GLY A 684 13.59 -0.19 0.31
N THR A 685 14.09 1.12 0.21
CA THR A 685 13.84 2.61 -0.29
C THR A 685 12.94 3.14 -1.47
N LEU A 686 12.09 4.23 -1.42
CA LEU A 686 10.69 4.17 -1.96
C LEU A 686 9.78 5.17 -2.88
N PHE A 687 10.17 6.25 -3.58
CA PHE A 687 9.43 7.28 -4.45
C PHE A 687 7.93 7.37 -5.13
N GLY A 688 6.84 6.53 -5.20
CA GLY A 688 5.41 6.98 -5.66
C GLY A 688 3.99 6.17 -5.48
N ALA A 689 2.72 6.72 -5.28
CA ALA A 689 1.52 6.06 -4.53
C ALA A 689 -0.08 6.28 -4.73
N SER A 690 -1.10 5.35 -4.94
CA SER A 690 -2.56 5.59 -5.39
C SER A 690 -3.72 4.46 -5.30
N GLY A 691 -5.09 4.52 -5.52
CA GLY A 691 -6.04 3.29 -5.48
C GLY A 691 -7.59 3.26 -5.93
N SER A 692 -8.44 2.20 -5.67
CA SER A 692 -9.98 2.23 -5.83
C SER A 692 -11.06 1.48 -4.92
N SER A 693 -11.24 0.12 -4.82
CA SER A 693 -12.52 -0.52 -4.30
C SER A 693 -12.64 -2.08 -3.95
N GLY A 694 -12.57 -2.57 -2.67
CA GLY A 694 -12.93 -3.94 -2.18
C GLY A 694 -11.86 -4.93 -1.63
N THR A 695 -11.27 -5.80 -2.49
CA THR A 695 -10.19 -6.85 -2.32
C THR A 695 -9.04 -7.05 -3.46
N GLN A 696 -7.98 -6.16 -3.73
CA GLN A 696 -6.73 -5.96 -4.65
C GLN A 696 -5.74 -4.69 -4.42
N ALA A 697 -4.41 -4.61 -4.10
CA ALA A 697 -3.61 -3.33 -3.73
C ALA A 697 -2.09 -2.97 -4.21
N LEU A 698 -1.61 -2.78 -5.47
CA LEU A 698 -0.17 -2.71 -6.01
C LEU A 698 0.98 -1.78 -5.61
N VAL A 699 1.94 -2.25 -4.82
CA VAL A 699 3.12 -1.52 -4.32
C VAL A 699 4.21 -1.25 -5.38
N VAL A 700 5.16 -0.32 -5.17
CA VAL A 700 6.15 0.12 -6.21
C VAL A 700 7.67 -0.10 -5.89
N GLY A 701 8.75 0.48 -6.49
CA GLY A 701 10.19 0.01 -6.37
C GLY A 701 11.60 0.70 -6.56
N ASP A 702 12.67 0.50 -5.74
CA ASP A 702 14.11 0.29 -6.12
C ASP A 702 14.53 -1.18 -5.78
N PHE A 703 15.79 -1.67 -5.77
CA PHE A 703 16.28 -3.08 -6.04
C PHE A 703 15.43 -4.26 -6.62
N GLY A 704 14.21 -4.10 -7.14
CA GLY A 704 13.79 -4.84 -8.34
C GLY A 704 12.31 -4.86 -8.67
N THR A 705 11.56 -4.69 -7.62
CA THR A 705 10.51 -5.57 -7.10
C THR A 705 9.17 -5.51 -7.89
N VAL A 706 8.02 -6.09 -7.45
CA VAL A 706 6.57 -5.86 -7.84
C VAL A 706 5.67 -6.93 -7.15
N LEU A 707 5.24 -6.90 -5.87
CA LEU A 707 4.51 -7.93 -5.03
C LEU A 707 2.93 -8.05 -4.87
N ARG A 708 2.14 -8.81 -5.69
CA ARG A 708 0.63 -9.03 -5.52
C ARG A 708 0.23 -9.43 -4.09
N GLY A 709 -1.01 -9.36 -3.58
CA GLY A 709 -1.37 -9.42 -2.12
C GLY A 709 -2.80 -9.79 -1.69
N SER A 710 -3.42 -10.87 -2.15
CA SER A 710 -4.78 -11.16 -1.66
C SER A 710 -4.98 -11.48 -0.17
N ARG A 711 -6.24 -11.27 0.22
CA ARG A 711 -7.00 -11.91 1.31
C ARG A 711 -7.33 -13.33 0.87
#